data_AF-A0A182PUU6-F1
#
_entry.id   AF-A0A182PUU6-F1
#
_cell.length_a   1.000
_cell.length_b   1.000
_cell.length_c   1.000
_cell.angle_alpha   90.00
_cell.angle_beta   90.00
_cell.angle_gamma   90.00
#
_symmetry.space_group_name_H-M   'P 1'
#
loop_
_entity.id
_entity.type
_entity.pdbx_description
1 polymer ?
#
loop_
_entity_poly.entity_id
_entity_poly.type
_entity_poly.pdbx_seq_one_letter_code
_entity_poly.pdbx_strand_id
1 'polypeptide(L)'
;MESHQLPYQVDKCPKSYEEYKFTLPALYREVAKEELREDDVVREKALTKMRHWIAENPYIFKCRTDAKFLLRFLRFRQFSVPMACEALERYLTVRELYPGWFKKLDCTDPIMQEILDYEPFTYIGQDSAGRAAFVIRFGRFNNEKHTAAQDARYMALILETVLEWEEFQIGGCQVFIDYRDCSIGNFEKWSTSELKIMMDVYSRSYPLRYGEIHGAKLPKQAVPVLETFLSFANPKLREKINCYPTIAELEKRIDPGCKPIAYGGTVDFDELNRAFRKRIEEQREIVLGLDGMEIDVDHYASVWDSEEVQPECPKSYDEYKFTLPALYREVAKEELREDDTVREKALTEMRHWIAENPYIFKCRTDAKFLLRFLRFRQFSVPMACEALERYLTVRELYPGWFKHLDCTEPTMKEIFHNGPFTLLGWDTYGRLVGLSRFSRFDGEKHTPAQDARFMALVMETMLECEEFQVGGCHILLDFEGSTASNFEKWSTTDLKIMMDAYSHTYPLRYADDIHSAGLPKYGSTVIDTFLSFANPKMREKISCYSTVAEIEKYFEAPLKPAIYGGSVDLEQANRALWKRMEDQRAVVLGLDQMEIDVDYYSSRWNFEGTTPDEIAAGAMFKRFGRLHACTSIMAPPSVQKCPEKYDLYQPVRSALHRQIAQDELREEPAIAEQALQQMRDWIAKNPAIRNCRTDASFLLRFLRVRKFSHVAACETLERYLVARQRFPEWYGKLDTAEPWVRDLIDSEFVVPLGRDERGRIVHLVRYANLDLDRFQVADQIRFFTMVFESIFEDELNQISGVVCVFDDTNVPMRAFGQWSLTEIKNYIDCVTRALPLRVKEVHVVNLPLFGATVGEWIMSCCSEKLRSRVKCYRTMDEFVGKCNMLSLLPKEYGGSQDRMDLKRQLKDSLDRHRNIILALDDMEVDEKRCLLVKNQTNPMAGEQGMIGSFRKLDVD
;
A
#
# COMPACT_ATOMS: atom_id res chain seq x y z
N MET A 1 9.29 21.66 42.02
CA MET A 1 8.81 20.27 41.97
C MET A 1 9.86 19.48 41.22
N GLU A 2 10.54 18.58 41.92
CA GLU A 2 11.59 17.74 41.36
C GLU A 2 11.04 16.98 40.15
N SER A 3 11.79 17.00 39.04
CA SER A 3 11.47 16.22 37.86
C SER A 3 11.57 14.73 38.22
N HIS A 4 10.44 14.07 38.47
CA HIS A 4 10.41 12.61 38.57
C HIS A 4 10.88 12.05 37.22
N GLN A 5 12.09 11.48 37.24
CA GLN A 5 12.67 10.82 36.09
C GLN A 5 11.87 9.54 35.84
N LEU A 6 11.22 9.46 34.67
CA LEU A 6 10.46 8.27 34.26
C LEU A 6 11.36 7.02 34.33
N PRO A 7 10.81 5.83 34.67
CA PRO A 7 11.58 4.60 34.74
C PRO A 7 12.11 4.12 33.38
N TYR A 8 11.63 4.69 32.27
CA TYR A 8 12.07 4.45 30.91
C TYR A 8 11.93 5.73 30.05
N GLN A 9 12.58 5.76 28.88
CA GLN A 9 12.45 6.85 27.92
C GLN A 9 11.30 6.61 26.95
N VAL A 10 10.65 7.69 26.51
CA VAL A 10 9.60 7.69 25.50
C VAL A 10 10.01 8.41 24.20
N ASP A 11 11.30 8.74 24.10
CA ASP A 11 11.90 9.21 22.85
C ASP A 11 11.87 8.07 21.84
N LYS A 12 11.43 8.36 20.60
CA LYS A 12 11.36 7.35 19.54
C LYS A 12 12.73 6.78 19.15
N CYS A 13 13.75 7.62 19.21
CA CYS A 13 15.14 7.30 18.88
C CYS A 13 16.05 7.68 20.06
N PRO A 14 16.06 6.90 21.15
CA PRO A 14 17.01 7.10 22.23
C PRO A 14 18.44 6.85 21.72
N LYS A 15 19.44 7.46 22.37
CA LYS A 15 20.86 7.37 21.94
C LYS A 15 21.40 5.94 21.92
N SER A 16 20.84 5.05 22.74
CA SER A 16 21.20 3.65 22.83
C SER A 16 20.02 2.85 23.39
N TYR A 17 19.91 1.58 23.00
CA TYR A 17 18.95 0.65 23.58
C TYR A 17 19.65 -0.29 24.55
N GLU A 18 19.00 -0.61 25.67
CA GLU A 18 19.45 -1.68 26.55
C GLU A 18 19.38 -3.03 25.84
N GLU A 19 20.40 -3.86 26.05
CA GLU A 19 20.44 -5.22 25.52
C GLU A 19 19.42 -6.10 26.25
N TYR A 20 18.55 -6.75 25.48
CA TYR A 20 17.56 -7.66 26.03
C TYR A 20 18.17 -9.02 26.37
N LYS A 21 17.83 -9.56 27.54
CA LYS A 21 18.22 -10.92 27.96
C LYS A 21 16.98 -11.73 28.31
N PHE A 22 16.83 -12.88 27.68
CA PHE A 22 15.78 -13.83 27.99
C PHE A 22 16.12 -14.56 29.31
N THR A 23 15.33 -14.33 30.36
CA THR A 23 15.63 -14.84 31.72
C THR A 23 14.64 -15.88 32.23
N LEU A 24 13.60 -16.19 31.46
CA LEU A 24 12.55 -17.12 31.87
C LEU A 24 13.00 -18.59 31.79
N PRO A 25 12.34 -19.50 32.55
CA PRO A 25 12.56 -20.94 32.48
C PRO A 25 12.44 -21.55 31.07
N ALA A 26 13.02 -22.74 30.90
CA ALA A 26 13.06 -23.46 29.61
C ALA A 26 11.68 -23.66 28.96
N LEU A 27 10.65 -23.92 29.77
CA LEU A 27 9.25 -24.03 29.31
C LEU A 27 8.84 -22.84 28.43
N TYR A 28 9.11 -21.61 28.89
CA TYR A 28 8.76 -20.40 28.13
C TYR A 28 9.58 -20.26 26.86
N ARG A 29 10.80 -20.78 26.83
CA ARG A 29 11.62 -20.77 25.61
C ARG A 29 11.06 -21.73 24.56
N GLU A 30 10.56 -22.88 24.99
CA GLU A 30 9.88 -23.84 24.13
C GLU A 30 8.56 -23.26 23.61
N VAL A 31 7.69 -22.74 24.49
CA VAL A 31 6.42 -22.10 24.10
C VAL A 31 6.67 -20.92 23.14
N ALA A 32 7.64 -20.05 23.44
CA ALA A 32 7.95 -18.92 22.57
C ALA A 32 8.44 -19.38 21.18
N LYS A 33 9.26 -20.44 21.11
CA LYS A 33 9.72 -20.99 19.84
C LYS A 33 8.60 -21.66 19.05
N GLU A 34 7.79 -22.49 19.71
CA GLU A 34 6.78 -23.32 19.04
C GLU A 34 5.51 -22.55 18.68
N GLU A 35 5.02 -21.71 19.60
CA GLU A 35 3.76 -20.98 19.41
C GLU A 35 3.95 -19.57 18.85
N LEU A 36 5.09 -18.92 19.11
CA LEU A 36 5.33 -17.52 18.74
C LEU A 36 6.42 -17.33 17.68
N ARG A 37 7.18 -18.37 17.34
CA ARG A 37 8.35 -18.32 16.44
C ARG A 37 9.44 -17.37 16.94
N GLU A 38 9.53 -17.24 18.25
CA GLU A 38 10.51 -16.40 18.90
C GLU A 38 11.81 -17.19 19.14
N ASP A 39 12.88 -16.78 18.48
CA ASP A 39 14.24 -17.11 18.87
C ASP A 39 15.07 -15.82 19.02
N ASP A 40 16.33 -15.96 19.42
CA ASP A 40 17.18 -14.81 19.70
C ASP A 40 17.41 -13.94 18.45
N VAL A 41 17.53 -14.54 17.26
CA VAL A 41 17.78 -13.85 15.99
C VAL A 41 16.50 -13.14 15.50
N VAL A 42 15.36 -13.83 15.54
CA VAL A 42 14.06 -13.28 15.17
C VAL A 42 13.72 -12.09 16.06
N ARG A 43 13.98 -12.23 17.37
CA ARG A 43 13.73 -11.18 18.36
C ARG A 43 14.51 -9.90 18.04
N GLU A 44 15.82 -10.03 17.83
CA GLU A 44 16.70 -8.90 17.54
C GLU A 44 16.29 -8.18 16.25
N LYS A 45 16.06 -8.94 15.18
CA LYS A 45 15.62 -8.39 13.89
C LYS A 45 14.26 -7.68 13.99
N ALA A 46 13.30 -8.29 14.68
CA ALA A 46 11.96 -7.74 14.82
C ALA A 46 11.95 -6.46 15.66
N LEU A 47 12.68 -6.43 16.78
CA LEU A 47 12.84 -5.23 17.60
C LEU A 47 13.48 -4.09 16.80
N THR A 48 14.51 -4.39 16.00
CA THR A 48 15.18 -3.39 15.16
C THR A 48 14.23 -2.78 14.14
N LYS A 49 13.48 -3.63 13.42
CA LYS A 49 12.50 -3.17 12.42
C LYS A 49 11.38 -2.34 13.06
N MET A 50 10.84 -2.80 14.19
CA MET A 50 9.75 -2.10 14.88
C MET A 50 10.22 -0.74 15.41
N ARG A 51 11.43 -0.64 15.97
CA ARG A 51 12.03 0.64 16.41
C ARG A 51 12.23 1.61 15.26
N HIS A 52 12.78 1.13 14.14
CA HIS A 52 12.95 1.95 12.94
C HIS A 52 11.62 2.49 12.43
N TRP A 53 10.59 1.64 12.37
CA TRP A 53 9.24 2.06 12.00
C TRP A 53 8.66 3.11 12.97
N ILE A 54 8.80 2.94 14.29
CA ILE A 54 8.35 3.94 15.28
C ILE A 54 9.06 5.29 15.07
N ALA A 55 10.37 5.25 14.77
CA ALA A 55 11.17 6.45 14.54
C ALA A 55 10.71 7.24 13.31
N GLU A 56 10.35 6.54 12.24
CA GLU A 56 9.91 7.15 10.98
C GLU A 56 8.44 7.53 10.96
N ASN A 57 7.61 6.93 11.81
CA ASN A 57 6.16 7.19 11.84
C ASN A 57 5.88 8.62 12.35
N PRO A 58 5.31 9.53 11.53
CA PRO A 58 5.11 10.93 11.92
C PRO A 58 3.94 11.13 12.90
N TYR A 59 3.03 10.16 13.03
CA TYR A 59 1.81 10.26 13.82
C TYR A 59 1.96 9.73 15.24
N ILE A 60 2.95 8.90 15.51
CA ILE A 60 3.40 8.65 16.88
C ILE A 60 4.17 9.90 17.30
N PHE A 61 4.01 10.45 18.50
CA PHE A 61 4.84 11.58 18.97
C PHE A 61 5.84 11.13 20.03
N LYS A 62 5.39 10.28 20.97
CA LYS A 62 6.20 9.68 22.02
C LYS A 62 5.81 8.23 22.22
N CYS A 63 6.79 7.34 22.30
CA CYS A 63 6.53 5.92 22.48
C CYS A 63 7.67 5.26 23.27
N ARG A 64 7.30 4.42 24.23
CA ARG A 64 8.25 3.53 24.93
C ARG A 64 8.83 2.53 23.92
N THR A 65 10.15 2.41 23.82
CA THR A 65 10.81 1.57 22.79
C THR A 65 11.80 0.52 23.33
N ASP A 66 11.81 0.29 24.64
CA ASP A 66 12.55 -0.83 25.23
C ASP A 66 11.93 -2.18 24.85
N ALA A 67 12.77 -3.23 24.94
CA ALA A 67 12.40 -4.54 24.47
C ALA A 67 11.20 -5.12 25.23
N LYS A 68 11.09 -4.95 26.55
CA LYS A 68 9.98 -5.52 27.34
C LYS A 68 8.63 -5.00 26.87
N PHE A 69 8.55 -3.72 26.52
CA PHE A 69 7.33 -3.12 25.99
C PHE A 69 7.03 -3.56 24.56
N LEU A 70 7.99 -3.46 23.63
CA LEU A 70 7.75 -3.82 22.23
C LEU A 70 7.47 -5.32 22.05
N LEU A 71 8.05 -6.17 22.90
CA LEU A 71 7.80 -7.60 22.88
C LEU A 71 6.36 -7.96 23.22
N ARG A 72 5.61 -7.11 23.94
CA ARG A 72 4.16 -7.32 24.16
C ARG A 72 3.44 -7.51 22.82
N PHE A 73 3.68 -6.59 21.89
CA PHE A 73 3.03 -6.57 20.57
C PHE A 73 3.60 -7.61 19.62
N LEU A 74 4.93 -7.77 19.61
CA LEU A 74 5.59 -8.79 18.79
C LEU A 74 5.13 -10.19 19.18
N ARG A 75 5.10 -10.54 20.47
CA ARG A 75 4.62 -11.83 20.97
C ARG A 75 3.13 -12.02 20.69
N PHE A 76 2.32 -10.99 20.94
CA PHE A 76 0.88 -11.02 20.62
C PHE A 76 0.61 -11.32 19.13
N ARG A 77 1.47 -10.84 18.23
CA ARG A 77 1.37 -11.03 16.78
C ARG A 77 2.35 -12.06 16.21
N GLN A 78 2.86 -12.98 17.04
CA GLN A 78 3.73 -14.09 16.63
C GLN A 78 4.91 -13.62 15.75
N PHE A 79 5.52 -12.50 16.16
CA PHE A 79 6.65 -11.83 15.50
C PHE A 79 6.38 -11.32 14.08
N SER A 80 5.12 -11.19 13.67
CA SER A 80 4.73 -10.36 12.52
C SER A 80 4.90 -8.89 12.86
N VAL A 81 6.07 -8.32 12.51
CA VAL A 81 6.41 -6.91 12.78
C VAL A 81 5.31 -5.96 12.33
N PRO A 82 4.74 -6.06 11.11
CA PRO A 82 3.75 -5.09 10.68
C PRO A 82 2.44 -5.17 11.48
N MET A 83 1.97 -6.38 11.82
CA MET A 83 0.77 -6.54 12.65
C MET A 83 1.02 -6.06 14.09
N ALA A 84 2.26 -6.20 14.58
CA ALA A 84 2.66 -5.68 15.88
C ALA A 84 2.68 -4.13 15.89
N CYS A 85 3.14 -3.49 14.82
CA CYS A 85 3.06 -2.04 14.64
C CYS A 85 1.61 -1.54 14.68
N GLU A 86 0.71 -2.18 13.92
CA GLU A 86 -0.72 -1.86 13.92
C GLU A 86 -1.37 -2.06 15.30
N ALA A 87 -0.99 -3.13 16.01
CA ALA A 87 -1.46 -3.36 17.38
C ALA A 87 -0.94 -2.29 18.36
N LEU A 88 0.28 -1.79 18.17
CA LEU A 88 0.83 -0.67 18.95
C LEU A 88 0.05 0.62 18.67
N GLU A 89 -0.31 0.92 17.41
CA GLU A 89 -1.13 2.09 17.08
C GLU A 89 -2.47 2.05 17.78
N ARG A 90 -3.20 0.92 17.67
CA ARG A 90 -4.50 0.73 18.36
C ARG A 90 -4.38 0.92 19.87
N TYR A 91 -3.35 0.32 20.46
CA TYR A 91 -3.06 0.47 21.89
C TYR A 91 -2.80 1.92 22.29
N LEU A 92 -1.99 2.67 21.54
CA LEU A 92 -1.69 4.06 21.86
C LEU A 92 -2.95 4.93 21.72
N THR A 93 -3.71 4.76 20.65
CA THR A 93 -4.88 5.60 20.38
C THR A 93 -6.03 5.31 21.35
N VAL A 94 -6.29 4.06 21.74
CA VAL A 94 -7.36 3.77 22.73
C VAL A 94 -7.07 4.42 24.09
N ARG A 95 -5.78 4.52 24.46
CA ARG A 95 -5.34 5.20 25.68
C ARG A 95 -5.61 6.70 25.64
N GLU A 96 -5.49 7.31 24.46
CA GLU A 96 -5.75 8.73 24.25
C GLU A 96 -7.25 9.05 24.07
N LEU A 97 -8.02 8.20 23.39
CA LEU A 97 -9.46 8.38 23.18
C LEU A 97 -10.27 8.23 24.47
N TYR A 98 -9.86 7.31 25.35
CA TYR A 98 -10.56 7.02 26.60
C TYR A 98 -9.66 7.24 27.83
N PRO A 99 -9.20 8.49 28.06
CA PRO A 99 -8.22 8.77 29.10
C PRO A 99 -8.79 8.54 30.51
N GLY A 100 -10.11 8.61 30.69
CA GLY A 100 -10.78 8.27 31.94
C GLY A 100 -10.66 6.79 32.32
N TRP A 101 -10.39 5.91 31.36
CA TRP A 101 -10.18 4.47 31.57
C TRP A 101 -8.70 4.12 31.62
N PHE A 102 -7.86 4.76 30.81
CA PHE A 102 -6.49 4.27 30.58
C PHE A 102 -5.37 5.17 31.08
N LYS A 103 -5.66 6.39 31.53
CA LYS A 103 -4.66 7.30 32.12
C LYS A 103 -4.76 7.36 33.64
N LYS A 104 -3.66 7.79 34.26
CA LYS A 104 -3.49 7.92 35.71
C LYS A 104 -3.78 6.60 36.42
N LEU A 105 -3.30 5.49 35.90
CA LEU A 105 -3.50 4.15 36.49
C LEU A 105 -2.67 4.01 37.77
N ASP A 106 -3.12 4.64 38.86
CA ASP A 106 -2.42 4.71 40.14
C ASP A 106 -3.10 3.82 41.18
N CYS A 107 -2.41 2.78 41.64
CA CYS A 107 -2.91 1.88 42.68
C CYS A 107 -3.02 2.53 44.07
N THR A 108 -2.52 3.76 44.25
CA THR A 108 -2.65 4.56 45.48
C THR A 108 -3.80 5.56 45.45
N ASP A 109 -4.50 5.69 44.30
CA ASP A 109 -5.74 6.46 44.20
C ASP A 109 -6.79 5.87 45.17
N PRO A 110 -7.48 6.69 45.99
CA PRO A 110 -8.41 6.18 47.01
C PRO A 110 -9.50 5.24 46.46
N ILE A 111 -9.99 5.49 45.24
CA ILE A 111 -11.00 4.64 44.61
C ILE A 111 -10.38 3.32 44.15
N MET A 112 -9.15 3.36 43.61
CA MET A 112 -8.44 2.13 43.21
C MET A 112 -8.12 1.25 44.42
N GLN A 113 -7.71 1.87 45.53
CA GLN A 113 -7.50 1.15 46.79
C GLN A 113 -8.81 0.52 47.30
N GLU A 114 -9.92 1.26 47.25
CA GLU A 114 -11.21 0.70 47.67
C GLU A 114 -11.61 -0.50 46.80
N ILE A 115 -11.43 -0.44 45.47
CA ILE A 115 -11.73 -1.57 44.57
C ILE A 115 -10.79 -2.75 44.84
N LEU A 116 -9.49 -2.50 45.04
CA LEU A 116 -8.50 -3.53 45.41
C LEU A 116 -8.88 -4.25 46.70
N ASP A 117 -9.40 -3.53 47.69
CA ASP A 117 -9.82 -4.11 48.97
C ASP A 117 -11.08 -5.01 48.84
N TYR A 118 -11.89 -4.86 47.78
CA TYR A 118 -12.97 -5.82 47.46
C TYR A 118 -12.49 -7.06 46.70
N GLU A 119 -11.26 -7.05 46.18
CA GLU A 119 -10.58 -8.17 45.53
C GLU A 119 -11.37 -8.85 44.39
N PRO A 120 -11.83 -8.10 43.36
CA PRO A 120 -12.58 -8.68 42.25
C PRO A 120 -11.73 -9.55 41.31
N PHE A 121 -10.42 -9.31 41.25
CA PHE A 121 -9.46 -10.07 40.42
C PHE A 121 -8.40 -10.71 41.31
N THR A 122 -8.17 -12.01 41.14
CA THR A 122 -7.12 -12.74 41.82
C THR A 122 -6.26 -13.49 40.81
N TYR A 123 -4.95 -13.24 40.82
CA TYR A 123 -3.97 -14.08 40.14
C TYR A 123 -3.72 -15.33 40.99
N ILE A 124 -4.07 -16.51 40.48
CA ILE A 124 -4.01 -17.77 41.25
C ILE A 124 -2.75 -18.60 40.96
N GLY A 125 -1.90 -18.16 40.02
CA GLY A 125 -0.66 -18.82 39.65
C GLY A 125 -0.62 -19.18 38.17
N GLN A 126 0.20 -20.16 37.80
CA GLN A 126 0.32 -20.68 36.43
C GLN A 126 -0.23 -22.10 36.36
N ASP A 127 -0.86 -22.45 35.24
CA ASP A 127 -1.23 -23.84 34.97
C ASP A 127 -0.05 -24.65 34.41
N SER A 128 -0.27 -25.95 34.20
CA SER A 128 0.78 -26.85 33.68
C SER A 128 1.35 -26.45 32.31
N ALA A 129 0.65 -25.62 31.54
CA ALA A 129 1.09 -25.11 30.24
C ALA A 129 1.83 -23.76 30.38
N GLY A 130 2.03 -23.25 31.59
CA GLY A 130 2.69 -21.98 31.85
C GLY A 130 1.79 -20.75 31.66
N ARG A 131 0.48 -20.93 31.50
CA ARG A 131 -0.49 -19.82 31.33
C ARG A 131 -0.84 -19.22 32.68
N ALA A 132 -0.89 -17.89 32.76
CA ALA A 132 -1.29 -17.19 33.97
C ALA A 132 -2.81 -17.37 34.23
N ALA A 133 -3.18 -17.94 35.35
CA ALA A 133 -4.56 -18.21 35.71
C ALA A 133 -5.14 -17.10 36.61
N PHE A 134 -6.32 -16.60 36.24
CA PHE A 134 -7.03 -15.54 36.96
C PHE A 134 -8.45 -15.97 37.33
N VAL A 135 -8.83 -15.73 38.58
CA VAL A 135 -10.22 -15.83 39.03
C VAL A 135 -10.80 -14.43 39.17
N ILE A 136 -11.91 -14.17 38.48
CA ILE A 136 -12.68 -12.94 38.54
C ILE A 136 -13.97 -13.22 39.30
N ARG A 137 -14.09 -12.68 40.51
CA ARG A 137 -15.31 -12.76 41.32
C ARG A 137 -16.16 -11.54 41.00
N PHE A 138 -16.99 -11.64 39.96
CA PHE A 138 -17.65 -10.46 39.38
C PHE A 138 -18.59 -9.75 40.35
N GLY A 139 -19.20 -10.48 41.30
CA GLY A 139 -20.07 -9.92 42.33
C GLY A 139 -19.35 -9.02 43.35
N ARG A 140 -18.01 -9.02 43.37
CA ARG A 140 -17.20 -8.14 44.24
C ARG A 140 -17.06 -6.72 43.70
N PHE A 141 -17.42 -6.47 42.45
CA PHE A 141 -17.58 -5.10 41.96
C PHE A 141 -18.78 -4.43 42.64
N ASN A 142 -18.54 -3.33 43.36
CA ASN A 142 -19.61 -2.65 44.09
C ASN A 142 -20.36 -1.68 43.17
N ASN A 143 -21.51 -2.09 42.65
CA ASN A 143 -22.32 -1.28 41.72
C ASN A 143 -22.99 -0.06 42.36
N GLU A 144 -23.09 0.00 43.70
CA GLU A 144 -23.66 1.17 44.40
C GLU A 144 -22.59 2.26 44.64
N LYS A 145 -21.33 1.87 44.76
CA LYS A 145 -20.21 2.78 45.06
C LYS A 145 -19.38 3.17 43.84
N HIS A 146 -19.27 2.29 42.85
CA HIS A 146 -18.32 2.45 41.73
C HIS A 146 -19.03 2.51 40.38
N THR A 147 -18.69 3.53 39.61
CA THR A 147 -19.17 3.71 38.23
C THR A 147 -18.51 2.72 37.27
N ALA A 148 -19.11 2.51 36.10
CA ALA A 148 -18.50 1.68 35.05
C ALA A 148 -17.09 2.16 34.66
N ALA A 149 -16.88 3.48 34.56
CA ALA A 149 -15.57 4.04 34.24
C ALA A 149 -14.51 3.78 35.33
N GLN A 150 -14.89 3.79 36.61
CA GLN A 150 -13.97 3.46 37.72
C GLN A 150 -13.56 1.99 37.68
N ASP A 151 -14.52 1.08 37.47
CA ASP A 151 -14.24 -0.34 37.29
C ASP A 151 -13.37 -0.61 36.06
N ALA A 152 -13.65 0.07 34.94
CA ALA A 152 -12.86 -0.06 33.72
C ALA A 152 -11.42 0.42 33.92
N ARG A 153 -11.22 1.53 34.64
CA ARG A 153 -9.88 2.03 34.99
C ARG A 153 -9.13 1.08 35.92
N TYR A 154 -9.84 0.43 36.85
CA TYR A 154 -9.25 -0.66 37.65
C TYR A 154 -8.86 -1.86 36.77
N MET A 155 -9.71 -2.29 35.85
CA MET A 155 -9.38 -3.39 34.93
C MET A 155 -8.17 -3.05 34.06
N ALA A 156 -8.06 -1.81 33.56
CA ALA A 156 -6.91 -1.33 32.82
C ALA A 156 -5.62 -1.35 33.67
N LEU A 157 -5.68 -0.93 34.94
CA LEU A 157 -4.56 -1.05 35.88
C LEU A 157 -4.08 -2.50 36.00
N ILE A 158 -5.00 -3.45 36.17
CA ILE A 158 -4.68 -4.88 36.22
C ILE A 158 -4.02 -5.36 34.92
N LEU A 159 -4.58 -5.00 33.76
CA LEU A 159 -4.04 -5.41 32.46
C LEU A 159 -2.64 -4.86 32.23
N GLU A 160 -2.38 -3.58 32.51
CA GLU A 160 -1.06 -2.97 32.32
C GLU A 160 0.00 -3.55 33.24
N THR A 161 -0.40 -3.91 34.46
CA THR A 161 0.45 -4.59 35.43
C THR A 161 0.90 -5.95 34.87
N VAL A 162 -0.05 -6.79 34.44
CA VAL A 162 0.28 -8.16 33.98
C VAL A 162 0.97 -8.18 32.62
N LEU A 163 0.76 -7.17 31.77
CA LEU A 163 1.45 -7.03 30.48
C LEU A 163 2.94 -6.74 30.62
N GLU A 164 3.42 -6.30 31.80
CA GLU A 164 4.85 -6.17 32.07
C GLU A 164 5.51 -7.53 32.41
N TRP A 165 4.72 -8.59 32.62
CA TRP A 165 5.22 -9.92 32.95
C TRP A 165 5.50 -10.72 31.67
N GLU A 166 6.76 -11.07 31.43
CA GLU A 166 7.13 -11.80 30.21
C GLU A 166 6.54 -13.22 30.21
N GLU A 167 6.39 -13.84 31.38
CA GLU A 167 5.68 -15.11 31.54
C GLU A 167 4.23 -15.02 31.05
N PHE A 168 3.56 -13.88 31.25
CA PHE A 168 2.19 -13.64 30.81
C PHE A 168 2.14 -13.38 29.31
N GLN A 169 3.10 -12.62 28.76
CA GLN A 169 3.19 -12.36 27.32
C GLN A 169 3.40 -13.65 26.51
N ILE A 170 4.24 -14.57 27.03
CA ILE A 170 4.60 -15.81 26.35
C ILE A 170 3.64 -16.96 26.66
N GLY A 171 3.25 -17.14 27.92
CA GLY A 171 2.30 -18.18 28.30
C GLY A 171 0.87 -17.83 27.89
N GLY A 172 0.50 -16.55 27.94
CA GLY A 172 -0.89 -16.13 27.84
C GLY A 172 -1.63 -16.32 29.17
N CYS A 173 -2.97 -16.26 29.14
CA CYS A 173 -3.80 -16.29 30.33
C CYS A 173 -5.01 -17.21 30.24
N GLN A 174 -5.45 -17.71 31.39
CA GLN A 174 -6.63 -18.54 31.57
C GLN A 174 -7.56 -17.82 32.54
N VAL A 175 -8.81 -17.56 32.14
CA VAL A 175 -9.72 -16.71 32.93
C VAL A 175 -10.91 -17.52 33.43
N PHE A 176 -11.19 -17.41 34.73
CA PHE A 176 -12.32 -18.04 35.40
C PHE A 176 -13.21 -16.97 36.02
N ILE A 177 -14.45 -16.84 35.57
CA ILE A 177 -15.40 -15.83 36.02
C ILE A 177 -16.48 -16.50 36.88
N ASP A 178 -16.51 -16.09 38.14
CA ASP A 178 -17.53 -16.49 39.11
C ASP A 178 -18.56 -15.37 39.25
N TYR A 179 -19.78 -15.63 38.76
CA TYR A 179 -20.88 -14.67 38.82
C TYR A 179 -21.77 -14.84 40.06
N ARG A 180 -21.34 -15.60 41.07
CA ARG A 180 -22.02 -15.57 42.38
C ARG A 180 -22.03 -14.16 42.94
N ASP A 181 -23.06 -13.88 43.74
CA ASP A 181 -23.26 -12.62 44.45
C ASP A 181 -23.40 -11.38 43.55
N CYS A 182 -23.58 -11.56 42.24
CA CYS A 182 -23.89 -10.47 41.31
C CYS A 182 -25.35 -10.05 41.43
N SER A 183 -25.60 -8.73 41.41
CA SER A 183 -26.93 -8.16 41.15
C SER A 183 -27.06 -7.78 39.68
N ILE A 184 -28.27 -7.47 39.23
CA ILE A 184 -28.48 -6.94 37.86
C ILE A 184 -27.79 -5.57 37.67
N GLY A 185 -27.62 -4.80 38.75
CA GLY A 185 -26.92 -3.52 38.75
C GLY A 185 -25.43 -3.63 38.38
N ASN A 186 -24.80 -4.79 38.61
CA ASN A 186 -23.44 -5.06 38.12
C ASN A 186 -23.33 -5.02 36.59
N PHE A 187 -24.43 -5.30 35.87
CA PHE A 187 -24.49 -5.37 34.42
C PHE A 187 -25.13 -4.11 33.81
N GLU A 188 -26.21 -3.60 34.41
CA GLU A 188 -26.96 -2.44 33.90
C GLU A 188 -26.19 -1.11 33.99
N LYS A 189 -25.14 -1.04 34.81
CA LYS A 189 -24.29 0.16 34.87
C LYS A 189 -23.45 0.40 33.62
N TRP A 190 -23.35 -0.58 32.72
CA TRP A 190 -22.58 -0.50 31.49
C TRP A 190 -23.49 -0.15 30.30
N SER A 191 -23.15 0.92 29.58
CA SER A 191 -23.81 1.24 28.32
C SER A 191 -23.35 0.31 27.18
N THR A 192 -24.16 0.17 26.14
CA THR A 192 -23.80 -0.59 24.93
C THR A 192 -22.50 -0.10 24.28
N SER A 193 -22.27 1.23 24.28
CA SER A 193 -21.02 1.82 23.79
C SER A 193 -19.82 1.41 24.64
N GLU A 194 -19.93 1.41 25.96
CA GLU A 194 -18.85 1.00 26.85
C GLU A 194 -18.56 -0.50 26.74
N LEU A 195 -19.60 -1.33 26.58
CA LEU A 195 -19.45 -2.76 26.31
C LEU A 195 -18.71 -3.01 24.98
N LYS A 196 -19.02 -2.23 23.94
CA LYS A 196 -18.32 -2.31 22.65
C LYS A 196 -16.85 -1.92 22.78
N ILE A 197 -16.55 -0.81 23.47
CA ILE A 197 -15.17 -0.36 23.72
C ILE A 197 -14.39 -1.42 24.50
N MET A 198 -14.98 -1.95 25.58
CA MET A 198 -14.36 -2.99 26.39
C MET A 198 -14.07 -4.25 25.56
N MET A 199 -14.99 -4.67 24.70
CA MET A 199 -14.77 -5.85 23.85
C MET A 199 -13.70 -5.61 22.78
N ASP A 200 -13.65 -4.41 22.19
CA ASP A 200 -12.59 -4.03 21.24
C ASP A 200 -11.20 -4.06 21.92
N VAL A 201 -11.12 -3.54 23.14
CA VAL A 201 -9.92 -3.60 23.98
C VAL A 201 -9.45 -5.04 24.16
N TYR A 202 -10.36 -5.94 24.57
CA TYR A 202 -10.01 -7.35 24.79
C TYR A 202 -9.73 -8.12 23.50
N SER A 203 -10.36 -7.76 22.38
CA SER A 203 -10.28 -8.53 21.13
C SER A 203 -9.15 -8.08 20.21
N ARG A 204 -8.83 -6.79 20.20
CA ARG A 204 -8.08 -6.14 19.10
C ARG A 204 -7.01 -5.17 19.57
N SER A 205 -7.24 -4.44 20.66
CA SER A 205 -6.40 -3.28 21.03
C SER A 205 -5.38 -3.56 22.13
N TYR A 206 -5.60 -4.52 23.04
CA TYR A 206 -4.59 -4.94 24.02
C TYR A 206 -3.86 -6.22 23.61
N PRO A 207 -2.54 -6.34 23.84
CA PRO A 207 -1.73 -7.49 23.43
C PRO A 207 -1.91 -8.70 24.36
N LEU A 208 -3.12 -9.27 24.40
CA LEU A 208 -3.51 -10.36 25.29
C LEU A 208 -3.61 -11.69 24.54
N ARG A 209 -3.04 -12.75 25.11
CA ARG A 209 -3.15 -14.12 24.58
C ARG A 209 -4.01 -14.98 25.49
N TYR A 210 -5.29 -15.12 25.15
CA TYR A 210 -6.22 -15.96 25.92
C TYR A 210 -6.05 -17.45 25.58
N GLY A 211 -5.99 -18.29 26.61
CA GLY A 211 -6.36 -19.70 26.59
C GLY A 211 -7.89 -19.81 26.57
N GLU A 212 -8.46 -20.57 27.50
CA GLU A 212 -9.93 -20.62 27.64
C GLU A 212 -10.43 -19.52 28.61
N ILE A 213 -11.71 -19.18 28.49
CA ILE A 213 -12.43 -18.29 29.40
C ILE A 213 -13.64 -19.08 29.90
N HIS A 214 -13.73 -19.29 31.21
CA HIS A 214 -14.76 -20.10 31.82
C HIS A 214 -15.62 -19.24 32.73
N GLY A 215 -16.90 -19.05 32.42
CA GLY A 215 -17.87 -18.37 33.28
C GLY A 215 -18.80 -19.36 33.97
N ALA A 216 -19.17 -19.13 35.23
CA ALA A 216 -20.17 -19.95 35.90
C ALA A 216 -21.15 -19.14 36.75
N LYS A 217 -22.37 -19.68 36.90
CA LYS A 217 -23.47 -19.08 37.69
C LYS A 217 -23.93 -17.70 37.22
N LEU A 218 -23.91 -17.44 35.91
CA LEU A 218 -24.47 -16.20 35.35
C LEU A 218 -25.97 -16.05 35.73
N PRO A 219 -26.39 -14.91 36.33
CA PRO A 219 -27.81 -14.66 36.62
C PRO A 219 -28.63 -14.64 35.33
N LYS A 220 -29.82 -15.25 35.35
CA LYS A 220 -30.70 -15.31 34.16
C LYS A 220 -31.04 -13.93 33.60
N GLN A 221 -31.19 -12.94 34.48
CA GLN A 221 -31.49 -11.55 34.12
C GLN A 221 -30.32 -10.86 33.39
N ALA A 222 -29.08 -11.33 33.58
CA ALA A 222 -27.89 -10.76 32.98
C ALA A 222 -27.54 -11.35 31.60
N VAL A 223 -28.22 -12.44 31.20
CA VAL A 223 -27.98 -13.12 29.92
C VAL A 223 -28.05 -12.17 28.71
N PRO A 224 -29.08 -11.30 28.56
CA PRO A 224 -29.16 -10.41 27.40
C PRO A 224 -28.01 -9.41 27.31
N VAL A 225 -27.53 -8.91 28.45
CA VAL A 225 -26.38 -7.99 28.50
C VAL A 225 -25.10 -8.72 28.10
N LEU A 226 -24.89 -9.94 28.60
CA LEU A 226 -23.74 -10.76 28.21
C LEU A 226 -23.81 -11.15 26.73
N GLU A 227 -24.98 -11.52 26.20
CA GLU A 227 -25.15 -11.81 24.77
C GLU A 227 -24.81 -10.59 23.91
N THR A 228 -25.20 -9.40 24.35
CA THR A 228 -24.83 -8.13 23.70
C THR A 228 -23.33 -7.91 23.73
N PHE A 229 -22.68 -8.08 24.89
CA PHE A 229 -21.22 -7.98 25.00
C PHE A 229 -20.49 -8.99 24.09
N LEU A 230 -20.93 -10.24 24.09
CA LEU A 230 -20.37 -11.31 23.24
C LEU A 230 -20.65 -11.12 21.76
N SER A 231 -21.70 -10.38 21.39
CA SER A 231 -21.98 -10.04 19.99
C SER A 231 -20.90 -9.13 19.37
N PHE A 232 -20.15 -8.41 20.20
CA PHE A 232 -19.02 -7.59 19.77
C PHE A 232 -17.69 -8.36 19.71
N ALA A 233 -17.63 -9.60 20.23
CA ALA A 233 -16.41 -10.38 20.26
C ALA A 233 -16.05 -10.89 18.86
N ASN A 234 -14.75 -10.92 18.55
CA ASN A 234 -14.33 -11.69 17.38
C ASN A 234 -14.57 -13.19 17.60
N PRO A 235 -14.86 -13.97 16.53
CA PRO A 235 -15.03 -15.42 16.59
C PRO A 235 -13.94 -16.16 17.38
N LYS A 236 -12.66 -15.80 17.23
CA LYS A 236 -11.54 -16.45 17.95
C LYS A 236 -11.67 -16.33 19.47
N LEU A 237 -12.10 -15.17 19.98
CA LEU A 237 -12.34 -14.96 21.40
C LEU A 237 -13.63 -15.65 21.83
N ARG A 238 -14.67 -15.62 20.99
CA ARG A 238 -15.96 -16.23 21.27
C ARG A 238 -15.88 -17.76 21.44
N GLU A 239 -15.07 -18.43 20.63
CA GLU A 239 -14.84 -19.89 20.71
C GLU A 239 -14.17 -20.33 22.01
N LYS A 240 -13.43 -19.42 22.66
CA LYS A 240 -12.74 -19.70 23.93
C LYS A 240 -13.64 -19.53 25.15
N ILE A 241 -14.85 -19.00 24.97
CA ILE A 241 -15.75 -18.67 26.07
C ILE A 241 -16.70 -19.84 26.33
N ASN A 242 -16.61 -20.39 27.53
CA ASN A 242 -17.40 -21.51 28.00
C ASN A 242 -18.20 -21.09 29.24
N CYS A 243 -19.52 -21.29 29.20
CA CYS A 243 -20.42 -20.92 30.30
C CYS A 243 -21.01 -22.17 30.98
N TYR A 244 -21.02 -22.18 32.31
CA TYR A 244 -21.47 -23.31 33.12
C TYR A 244 -22.60 -22.94 34.10
N PRO A 245 -23.59 -23.83 34.30
CA PRO A 245 -24.66 -23.59 35.27
C PRO A 245 -24.21 -23.76 36.73
N THR A 246 -23.07 -24.42 36.99
CA THR A 246 -22.59 -24.70 38.35
C THR A 246 -21.13 -24.32 38.57
N ILE A 247 -20.78 -23.96 39.82
CA ILE A 247 -19.39 -23.69 40.22
C ILE A 247 -18.55 -24.97 40.19
N ALA A 248 -19.13 -26.13 40.50
CA ALA A 248 -18.43 -27.42 40.43
C ALA A 248 -17.89 -27.73 39.02
N GLU A 249 -18.53 -27.23 37.95
CA GLU A 249 -18.01 -27.35 36.59
C GLU A 249 -16.84 -26.40 36.33
N LEU A 250 -16.88 -25.18 36.88
CA LEU A 250 -15.78 -24.22 36.84
C LEU A 250 -14.55 -24.76 37.59
N GLU A 251 -14.76 -25.31 38.79
CA GLU A 251 -13.73 -25.90 39.65
C GLU A 251 -12.95 -27.03 38.96
N LYS A 252 -13.62 -27.82 38.11
CA LYS A 252 -12.97 -28.89 37.33
C LYS A 252 -12.01 -28.38 36.26
N ARG A 253 -12.14 -27.12 35.85
CA ARG A 253 -11.29 -26.50 34.83
C ARG A 253 -10.06 -25.82 35.41
N ILE A 254 -10.07 -25.50 36.70
CA ILE A 254 -8.90 -24.93 37.38
C ILE A 254 -7.89 -26.04 37.65
N ASP A 255 -6.64 -25.82 37.24
CA ASP A 255 -5.52 -26.75 37.45
C ASP A 255 -5.34 -27.01 38.97
N PRO A 256 -5.18 -28.27 39.41
CA PRO A 256 -4.96 -28.60 40.82
C PRO A 256 -3.83 -27.82 41.49
N GLY A 257 -2.75 -27.49 40.76
CA GLY A 257 -1.56 -26.84 41.30
C GLY A 257 -1.75 -25.37 41.70
N CYS A 258 -2.74 -24.70 41.12
CA CYS A 258 -3.04 -23.27 41.37
C CYS A 258 -4.44 -23.06 41.97
N LYS A 259 -5.11 -24.14 42.39
CA LYS A 259 -6.50 -24.10 42.84
C LYS A 259 -6.64 -23.51 44.25
N PRO A 260 -7.46 -22.45 44.43
CA PRO A 260 -7.71 -21.90 45.75
C PRO A 260 -8.67 -22.76 46.61
N ILE A 261 -8.63 -22.60 47.93
CA ILE A 261 -9.49 -23.31 48.89
C ILE A 261 -10.99 -23.14 48.57
N ALA A 262 -11.42 -21.93 48.21
CA ALA A 262 -12.84 -21.66 47.91
C ALA A 262 -13.37 -22.37 46.64
N TYR A 263 -12.49 -23.00 45.87
CA TYR A 263 -12.80 -23.81 44.68
C TYR A 263 -12.31 -25.26 44.84
N GLY A 264 -12.10 -25.73 46.08
CA GLY A 264 -11.72 -27.11 46.38
C GLY A 264 -10.21 -27.42 46.29
N GLY A 265 -9.36 -26.40 46.30
CA GLY A 265 -7.90 -26.54 46.31
C GLY A 265 -7.28 -26.37 47.70
N THR A 266 -6.00 -25.98 47.72
CA THR A 266 -5.21 -25.92 48.97
C THR A 266 -4.60 -24.55 49.25
N VAL A 267 -4.65 -23.62 48.29
CA VAL A 267 -4.03 -22.29 48.40
C VAL A 267 -5.02 -21.26 48.98
N ASP A 268 -4.56 -20.43 49.91
CA ASP A 268 -5.35 -19.37 50.53
C ASP A 268 -5.55 -18.17 49.58
N PHE A 269 -6.80 -17.73 49.42
CA PHE A 269 -7.16 -16.56 48.62
C PHE A 269 -6.53 -15.28 49.14
N ASP A 270 -6.47 -15.09 50.46
CA ASP A 270 -5.96 -13.87 51.08
C ASP A 270 -4.45 -13.75 50.85
N GLU A 271 -3.74 -14.89 50.84
CA GLU A 271 -2.32 -14.93 50.51
C GLU A 271 -2.07 -14.54 49.05
N LEU A 272 -2.86 -15.09 48.12
CA LEU A 272 -2.79 -14.78 46.69
C LEU A 272 -3.08 -13.30 46.42
N ASN A 273 -4.11 -12.74 47.05
CA ASN A 273 -4.48 -11.34 46.87
C ASN A 273 -3.40 -10.39 47.43
N ARG A 274 -2.83 -10.70 48.61
CA ARG A 274 -1.69 -9.93 49.14
C ARG A 274 -0.48 -9.96 48.20
N ALA A 275 -0.13 -11.14 47.67
CA ALA A 275 0.99 -11.29 46.74
C ALA A 275 0.75 -10.54 45.42
N PHE A 276 -0.48 -10.62 44.90
CA PHE A 276 -0.84 -9.92 43.67
C PHE A 276 -0.85 -8.39 43.85
N ARG A 277 -1.42 -7.90 44.97
CA ARG A 277 -1.40 -6.49 45.34
C ARG A 277 0.03 -5.95 45.43
N LYS A 278 0.94 -6.70 46.05
CA LYS A 278 2.35 -6.31 46.13
C LYS A 278 2.97 -6.13 44.74
N ARG A 279 2.66 -7.02 43.78
CA ARG A 279 3.14 -6.87 42.39
C ARG A 279 2.57 -5.62 41.71
N ILE A 280 1.30 -5.29 41.93
CA ILE A 280 0.68 -4.05 41.44
C ILE A 280 1.43 -2.82 41.99
N GLU A 281 1.72 -2.81 43.29
CA GLU A 281 2.44 -1.72 43.97
C GLU A 281 3.90 -1.60 43.47
N GLU A 282 4.60 -2.71 43.26
CA GLU A 282 5.97 -2.75 42.71
C GLU A 282 6.06 -2.19 41.28
N GLN A 283 4.98 -2.28 40.49
CA GLN A 283 4.95 -1.83 39.08
C GLN A 283 4.32 -0.45 38.90
N ARG A 284 3.93 0.23 39.99
CA ARG A 284 3.25 1.53 39.97
C ARG A 284 3.93 2.57 39.07
N GLU A 285 5.24 2.80 39.26
CA GLU A 285 5.96 3.83 38.50
C GLU A 285 6.04 3.50 36.99
N ILE A 286 6.15 2.22 36.64
CA ILE A 286 6.16 1.75 35.25
C ILE A 286 4.80 2.04 34.62
N VAL A 287 3.71 1.67 35.30
CA VAL A 287 2.35 1.86 34.79
C VAL A 287 2.01 3.35 34.65
N LEU A 288 2.37 4.18 35.64
CA LEU A 288 2.18 5.64 35.57
C LEU A 288 2.98 6.28 34.42
N GLY A 289 4.18 5.77 34.15
CA GLY A 289 5.00 6.28 33.05
C GLY A 289 4.39 6.09 31.66
N LEU A 290 3.38 5.22 31.50
CA LEU A 290 2.73 4.97 30.21
C LEU A 290 1.95 6.19 29.72
N ASP A 291 1.56 7.09 30.64
CA ASP A 291 0.92 8.37 30.32
C ASP A 291 1.86 9.35 29.58
N GLY A 292 3.17 9.07 29.55
CA GLY A 292 4.16 9.85 28.80
C GLY A 292 4.19 9.55 27.30
N MET A 293 3.48 8.52 26.83
CA MET A 293 3.34 8.20 25.41
C MET A 293 2.27 9.09 24.77
N GLU A 294 2.40 9.34 23.47
CA GLU A 294 1.58 10.32 22.76
C GLU A 294 1.48 9.95 21.28
N ILE A 295 0.28 10.02 20.72
CA ILE A 295 -0.04 9.71 19.32
C ILE A 295 -1.06 10.71 18.78
N ASP A 296 -1.06 10.95 17.47
CA ASP A 296 -2.01 11.81 16.75
C ASP A 296 -3.39 11.13 16.70
N VAL A 297 -4.20 11.40 17.71
CA VAL A 297 -5.54 10.83 17.84
C VAL A 297 -6.44 11.26 16.69
N ASP A 298 -6.32 12.49 16.20
CA ASP A 298 -7.19 12.99 15.14
C ASP A 298 -6.92 12.27 13.81
N HIS A 299 -5.66 11.95 13.52
CA HIS A 299 -5.30 11.07 12.42
C HIS A 299 -5.95 9.68 12.57
N TYR A 300 -5.75 9.00 13.70
CA TYR A 300 -6.18 7.61 13.84
C TYR A 300 -7.68 7.44 14.14
N ALA A 301 -8.32 8.39 14.81
CA ALA A 301 -9.77 8.41 14.99
C ALA A 301 -10.48 8.49 13.64
N SER A 302 -10.00 9.33 12.72
CA SER A 302 -10.57 9.42 11.36
C SER A 302 -10.38 8.14 10.51
N VAL A 303 -9.29 7.39 10.76
CA VAL A 303 -8.96 6.13 10.08
C VAL A 303 -9.82 4.96 10.59
N TRP A 304 -10.34 5.05 11.82
CA TRP A 304 -11.11 3.97 12.44
C TRP A 304 -12.60 4.30 12.66
N ASP A 305 -12.99 5.58 12.60
CA ASP A 305 -14.39 6.03 12.61
C ASP A 305 -15.03 6.07 11.21
N SER A 306 -14.27 5.82 10.13
CA SER A 306 -14.90 5.49 8.85
C SER A 306 -15.70 4.22 9.08
N GLU A 307 -17.05 4.31 9.07
CA GLU A 307 -17.93 3.15 9.19
C GLU A 307 -17.42 2.04 8.26
N GLU A 308 -16.77 1.05 8.86
CA GLU A 308 -16.35 -0.17 8.19
C GLU A 308 -17.65 -0.83 7.73
N VAL A 309 -17.98 -0.66 6.45
CA VAL A 309 -18.78 -1.65 5.75
C VAL A 309 -17.95 -2.91 5.79
N GLN A 310 -18.13 -3.71 6.83
CA GLN A 310 -17.59 -5.05 6.91
C GLN A 310 -18.02 -5.75 5.62
N PRO A 311 -17.09 -6.32 4.83
CA PRO A 311 -17.46 -7.16 3.72
C PRO A 311 -18.40 -8.24 4.27
N GLU A 312 -19.59 -8.40 3.68
CA GLU A 312 -20.54 -9.41 4.12
C GLU A 312 -19.85 -10.77 4.14
N CYS A 313 -19.61 -11.30 5.33
CA CYS A 313 -19.10 -12.65 5.51
C CYS A 313 -20.15 -13.63 4.96
N PRO A 314 -19.78 -14.57 4.07
CA PRO A 314 -20.72 -15.56 3.54
C PRO A 314 -21.45 -16.28 4.68
N LYS A 315 -22.78 -16.41 4.58
CA LYS A 315 -23.61 -17.11 5.59
C LYS A 315 -23.23 -18.59 5.78
N SER A 316 -22.52 -19.17 4.82
CA SER A 316 -21.96 -20.53 4.88
C SER A 316 -20.80 -20.66 3.89
N TYR A 317 -19.77 -21.41 4.27
CA TYR A 317 -18.66 -21.79 3.38
C TYR A 317 -18.85 -23.21 2.82
N ASP A 318 -18.07 -23.56 1.80
CA ASP A 318 -17.99 -24.91 1.24
C ASP A 318 -17.43 -25.91 2.27
N GLU A 319 -18.05 -27.09 2.31
CA GLU A 319 -17.57 -28.24 3.10
C GLU A 319 -16.53 -28.99 2.27
N TYR A 320 -15.27 -28.95 2.70
CA TYR A 320 -14.18 -29.62 2.00
C TYR A 320 -13.96 -31.04 2.53
N LYS A 321 -13.75 -32.00 1.61
CA LYS A 321 -13.35 -33.37 1.94
C LYS A 321 -12.11 -33.76 1.16
N PHE A 322 -11.12 -34.31 1.85
CA PHE A 322 -9.89 -34.79 1.23
C PHE A 322 -10.15 -36.11 0.49
N THR A 323 -10.13 -36.07 -0.84
CA THR A 323 -10.48 -37.22 -1.72
C THR A 323 -9.27 -37.83 -2.44
N LEU A 324 -8.06 -37.30 -2.23
CA LEU A 324 -6.87 -37.77 -2.93
C LEU A 324 -6.42 -39.18 -2.47
N PRO A 325 -5.72 -39.93 -3.33
CA PRO A 325 -5.15 -41.24 -3.01
C PRO A 325 -4.27 -41.26 -1.74
N ALA A 326 -4.07 -42.46 -1.16
CA ALA A 326 -3.34 -42.66 0.09
C ALA A 326 -1.93 -42.03 0.10
N LEU A 327 -1.20 -42.10 -1.02
CA LEU A 327 0.10 -41.46 -1.20
C LEU A 327 0.05 -39.96 -0.83
N TYR A 328 -0.93 -39.22 -1.36
CA TYR A 328 -1.05 -37.79 -1.09
C TYR A 328 -1.47 -37.50 0.35
N ARG A 329 -2.21 -38.41 0.99
CA ARG A 329 -2.54 -38.27 2.42
C ARG A 329 -1.29 -38.40 3.30
N GLU A 330 -0.38 -39.29 2.93
CA GLU A 330 0.91 -39.47 3.60
C GLU A 330 1.80 -38.22 3.40
N VAL A 331 1.98 -37.77 2.16
CA VAL A 331 2.73 -36.54 1.82
C VAL A 331 2.16 -35.32 2.54
N ALA A 332 0.83 -35.15 2.54
CA ALA A 332 0.17 -34.04 3.22
C ALA A 332 0.46 -34.06 4.73
N LYS A 333 0.42 -35.23 5.36
CA LYS A 333 0.71 -35.38 6.79
C LYS A 333 2.18 -35.11 7.11
N GLU A 334 3.10 -35.74 6.37
CA GLU A 334 4.53 -35.73 6.70
C GLU A 334 5.24 -34.44 6.27
N GLU A 335 4.92 -33.91 5.09
CA GLU A 335 5.62 -32.74 4.54
C GLU A 335 4.87 -31.43 4.78
N LEU A 336 3.54 -31.46 4.88
CA LEU A 336 2.70 -30.26 4.98
C LEU A 336 2.10 -30.05 6.36
N ARG A 337 2.17 -31.05 7.25
CA ARG A 337 1.48 -31.07 8.56
C ARG A 337 -0.03 -30.91 8.42
N GLU A 338 -0.59 -31.47 7.35
CA GLU A 338 -2.00 -31.41 7.01
C GLU A 338 -2.72 -32.67 7.51
N ASP A 339 -3.71 -32.48 8.36
CA ASP A 339 -4.76 -33.46 8.65
C ASP A 339 -6.14 -32.79 8.58
N ASP A 340 -7.21 -33.56 8.79
CA ASP A 340 -8.58 -33.04 8.67
C ASP A 340 -8.87 -31.90 9.66
N THR A 341 -8.39 -32.01 10.90
CA THR A 341 -8.60 -31.01 11.96
C THR A 341 -7.80 -29.74 11.69
N VAL A 342 -6.52 -29.87 11.36
CA VAL A 342 -5.65 -28.73 11.01
C VAL A 342 -6.21 -28.00 9.79
N ARG A 343 -6.71 -28.74 8.80
CA ARG A 343 -7.27 -28.15 7.59
C ARG A 343 -8.50 -27.31 7.86
N GLU A 344 -9.48 -27.87 8.59
CA GLU A 344 -10.72 -27.18 8.92
C GLU A 344 -10.44 -25.90 9.73
N LYS A 345 -9.57 -26.01 10.75
CA LYS A 345 -9.15 -24.87 11.57
C LYS A 345 -8.46 -23.80 10.74
N ALA A 346 -7.46 -24.16 9.94
CA ALA A 346 -6.68 -23.22 9.16
C ALA A 346 -7.51 -22.50 8.07
N LEU A 347 -8.42 -23.22 7.40
CA LEU A 347 -9.36 -22.62 6.45
C LEU A 347 -10.27 -21.60 7.14
N THR A 348 -10.80 -21.94 8.31
CA THR A 348 -11.65 -21.05 9.11
C THR A 348 -10.88 -19.78 9.51
N GLU A 349 -9.66 -19.95 10.03
CA GLU A 349 -8.83 -18.82 10.43
C GLU A 349 -8.45 -17.90 9.25
N MET A 350 -8.11 -18.48 8.10
CA MET A 350 -7.73 -17.71 6.90
C MET A 350 -8.93 -16.97 6.32
N ARG A 351 -10.12 -17.58 6.27
CA ARG A 351 -11.38 -16.94 5.85
C ARG A 351 -11.75 -15.77 6.73
N HIS A 352 -11.65 -15.97 8.05
CA HIS A 352 -11.90 -14.93 9.03
C HIS A 352 -10.94 -13.75 8.85
N TRP A 353 -9.65 -14.06 8.71
CA TRP A 353 -8.64 -13.03 8.47
C TRP A 353 -8.90 -12.26 7.16
N ILE A 354 -9.32 -12.92 6.08
CA ILE A 354 -9.73 -12.24 4.83
C ILE A 354 -10.91 -11.30 5.09
N ALA A 355 -11.93 -11.75 5.82
CA ALA A 355 -13.13 -10.96 6.10
C ALA A 355 -12.84 -9.73 6.99
N GLU A 356 -11.88 -9.84 7.90
CA GLU A 356 -11.46 -8.74 8.78
C GLU A 356 -10.40 -7.82 8.16
N ASN A 357 -9.82 -8.16 7.02
CA ASN A 357 -8.74 -7.37 6.41
C ASN A 357 -9.32 -6.23 5.56
N PRO A 358 -9.23 -4.95 5.99
CA PRO A 358 -9.86 -3.82 5.28
C PRO A 358 -9.20 -3.53 3.93
N TYR A 359 -8.00 -4.07 3.69
CA TYR A 359 -7.24 -3.90 2.47
C TYR A 359 -7.49 -5.03 1.46
N ILE A 360 -8.27 -6.06 1.79
CA ILE A 360 -8.71 -7.10 0.85
C ILE A 360 -10.18 -6.85 0.53
N PHE A 361 -10.44 -6.28 -0.64
CA PHE A 361 -11.80 -5.91 -1.03
C PHE A 361 -12.61 -7.08 -1.58
N LYS A 362 -11.97 -8.00 -2.32
CA LYS A 362 -12.60 -9.22 -2.84
C LYS A 362 -11.56 -10.32 -2.89
N CYS A 363 -11.90 -11.50 -2.39
CA CYS A 363 -11.02 -12.66 -2.49
C CYS A 363 -11.84 -13.92 -2.69
N ARG A 364 -11.33 -14.83 -3.52
CA ARG A 364 -11.85 -16.19 -3.60
C ARG A 364 -11.57 -16.89 -2.27
N THR A 365 -12.57 -17.59 -1.70
CA THR A 365 -12.50 -18.14 -0.34
C THR A 365 -12.91 -19.62 -0.22
N ASP A 366 -13.17 -20.30 -1.35
CA ASP A 366 -13.36 -21.75 -1.34
C ASP A 366 -12.09 -22.47 -0.88
N ALA A 367 -12.29 -23.65 -0.31
CA ALA A 367 -11.20 -24.40 0.32
C ALA A 367 -10.10 -24.72 -0.68
N LYS A 368 -10.46 -25.13 -1.91
CA LYS A 368 -9.49 -25.52 -2.95
C LYS A 368 -8.53 -24.38 -3.32
N PHE A 369 -8.99 -23.14 -3.29
CA PHE A 369 -8.16 -21.96 -3.51
C PHE A 369 -7.28 -21.64 -2.30
N LEU A 370 -7.86 -21.54 -1.10
CA LEU A 370 -7.11 -21.18 0.11
C LEU A 370 -6.08 -22.24 0.49
N LEU A 371 -6.37 -23.51 0.23
CA LEU A 371 -5.45 -24.63 0.46
C LEU A 371 -4.16 -24.49 -0.34
N ARG A 372 -4.13 -23.79 -1.47
CA ARG A 372 -2.88 -23.51 -2.20
C ARG A 372 -1.85 -22.86 -1.29
N PHE A 373 -2.27 -21.80 -0.62
CA PHE A 373 -1.41 -20.97 0.24
C PHE A 373 -1.09 -21.68 1.55
N LEU A 374 -2.10 -22.35 2.14
CA LEU A 374 -1.91 -23.14 3.35
C LEU A 374 -0.91 -24.29 3.10
N ARG A 375 -1.09 -25.08 2.04
CA ARG A 375 -0.16 -26.17 1.67
C ARG A 375 1.23 -25.64 1.32
N PHE A 376 1.31 -24.58 0.53
CA PHE A 376 2.58 -23.92 0.20
C PHE A 376 3.36 -23.44 1.45
N ARG A 377 2.64 -23.07 2.51
CA ARG A 377 3.22 -22.61 3.78
C ARG A 377 3.09 -23.64 4.91
N GLN A 378 2.92 -24.92 4.58
CA GLN A 378 2.87 -26.03 5.56
C GLN A 378 1.89 -25.73 6.72
N PHE A 379 0.71 -25.25 6.36
CA PHE A 379 -0.39 -24.85 7.25
C PHE A 379 -0.07 -23.75 8.27
N SER A 380 1.01 -22.99 8.05
CA SER A 380 1.24 -21.73 8.74
C SER A 380 0.25 -20.66 8.23
N VAL A 381 -0.87 -20.48 8.91
CA VAL A 381 -1.90 -19.47 8.56
C VAL A 381 -1.31 -18.07 8.34
N PRO A 382 -0.46 -17.48 9.23
CA PRO A 382 0.06 -16.13 9.00
C PRO A 382 0.90 -16.01 7.71
N MET A 383 1.78 -16.98 7.45
CA MET A 383 2.57 -16.99 6.21
C MET A 383 1.72 -17.27 4.97
N ALA A 384 0.64 -18.04 5.11
CA ALA A 384 -0.31 -18.28 4.01
C ALA A 384 -1.10 -17.01 3.69
N CYS A 385 -1.50 -16.25 4.71
CA CYS A 385 -2.08 -14.92 4.56
C CYS A 385 -1.11 -13.97 3.86
N GLU A 386 0.15 -13.88 4.30
CA GLU A 386 1.19 -13.09 3.62
C GLU A 386 1.39 -13.53 2.16
N ALA A 387 1.44 -14.85 1.91
CA ALA A 387 1.57 -15.37 0.55
C ALA A 387 0.36 -14.99 -0.31
N LEU A 388 -0.85 -15.01 0.25
CA LEU A 388 -2.07 -14.55 -0.42
C LEU A 388 -2.03 -13.03 -0.69
N GLU A 389 -1.59 -12.21 0.27
CA GLU A 389 -1.40 -10.77 0.06
C GLU A 389 -0.45 -10.52 -1.10
N ARG A 390 0.74 -11.13 -1.09
CA ARG A 390 1.73 -11.00 -2.16
C ARG A 390 1.20 -11.47 -3.51
N TYR A 391 0.50 -12.60 -3.53
CA TYR A 391 -0.17 -13.13 -4.72
C TYR A 391 -1.19 -12.13 -5.29
N LEU A 392 -2.08 -11.62 -4.45
CA LEU A 392 -3.06 -10.62 -4.86
C LEU A 392 -2.38 -9.33 -5.32
N THR A 393 -1.33 -8.87 -4.64
CA THR A 393 -0.60 -7.64 -5.00
C THR A 393 0.12 -7.78 -6.35
N VAL A 394 0.85 -8.86 -6.59
CA VAL A 394 1.59 -9.08 -7.86
C VAL A 394 0.64 -9.18 -9.06
N ARG A 395 -0.53 -9.82 -8.88
CA ARG A 395 -1.57 -9.86 -9.92
C ARG A 395 -2.03 -8.46 -10.35
N GLU A 396 -1.92 -7.48 -9.45
CA GLU A 396 -2.28 -6.10 -9.72
C GLU A 396 -1.15 -5.22 -10.20
N LEU A 397 0.06 -5.43 -9.69
CA LEU A 397 1.23 -4.69 -10.16
C LEU A 397 1.57 -5.06 -11.61
N TYR A 398 1.35 -6.32 -12.01
CA TYR A 398 1.73 -6.82 -13.34
C TYR A 398 0.55 -7.47 -14.07
N PRO A 399 -0.52 -6.71 -14.40
CA PRO A 399 -1.73 -7.26 -15.00
C PRO A 399 -1.47 -7.84 -16.39
N GLY A 400 -0.49 -7.33 -17.14
CA GLY A 400 -0.08 -7.89 -18.43
C GLY A 400 0.48 -9.32 -18.34
N TRP A 401 0.97 -9.73 -17.16
CA TRP A 401 1.50 -11.07 -16.91
C TRP A 401 0.46 -11.98 -16.27
N PHE A 402 -0.34 -11.46 -15.33
CA PHE A 402 -1.13 -12.31 -14.42
C PHE A 402 -2.65 -12.17 -14.56
N LYS A 403 -3.16 -11.25 -15.39
CA LYS A 403 -4.60 -11.10 -15.65
C LYS A 403 -4.97 -11.49 -17.08
N HIS A 404 -6.28 -11.68 -17.29
CA HIS A 404 -6.85 -12.06 -18.57
C HIS A 404 -6.21 -13.35 -19.11
N LEU A 405 -5.99 -14.30 -18.21
CA LEU A 405 -5.38 -15.60 -18.48
C LEU A 405 -6.40 -16.49 -19.23
N ASP A 406 -6.56 -16.24 -20.53
CA ASP A 406 -7.49 -16.94 -21.39
C ASP A 406 -6.76 -17.84 -22.40
N CYS A 407 -6.86 -19.16 -22.23
CA CYS A 407 -6.28 -20.09 -23.20
C CYS A 407 -6.85 -19.91 -24.61
N THR A 408 -8.06 -19.35 -24.77
CA THR A 408 -8.69 -19.23 -26.08
C THR A 408 -8.17 -18.08 -26.93
N GLU A 409 -7.38 -17.17 -26.36
CA GLU A 409 -6.77 -16.05 -27.07
C GLU A 409 -5.85 -16.55 -28.21
N PRO A 410 -5.88 -15.94 -29.41
CA PRO A 410 -5.06 -16.38 -30.53
C PRO A 410 -3.57 -16.52 -30.21
N THR A 411 -2.99 -15.56 -29.48
CA THR A 411 -1.59 -15.57 -29.07
C THR A 411 -1.29 -16.71 -28.10
N MET A 412 -2.17 -16.96 -27.11
CA MET A 412 -1.98 -18.04 -26.14
C MET A 412 -2.10 -19.42 -26.82
N LYS A 413 -3.04 -19.58 -27.76
CA LYS A 413 -3.15 -20.77 -28.63
C LYS A 413 -1.87 -20.99 -29.43
N GLU A 414 -1.35 -19.93 -30.04
CA GLU A 414 -0.16 -20.03 -30.87
C GLU A 414 1.05 -20.46 -30.05
N ILE A 415 1.34 -19.77 -28.94
CA ILE A 415 2.43 -20.13 -28.02
C ILE A 415 2.27 -21.58 -27.56
N PHE A 416 1.05 -21.97 -27.18
CA PHE A 416 0.75 -23.34 -26.78
C PHE A 416 1.06 -24.38 -27.87
N HIS A 417 0.67 -24.10 -29.12
CA HIS A 417 0.89 -24.99 -30.25
C HIS A 417 2.37 -25.16 -30.62
N ASN A 418 3.22 -24.17 -30.30
CA ASN A 418 4.67 -24.33 -30.43
C ASN A 418 5.23 -25.37 -29.44
N GLY A 419 4.51 -25.66 -28.35
CA GLY A 419 4.85 -26.65 -27.33
C GLY A 419 6.07 -26.31 -26.46
N PRO A 420 6.17 -25.08 -25.89
CA PRO A 420 7.27 -24.68 -25.01
C PRO A 420 7.19 -25.25 -23.61
N PHE A 421 6.02 -25.72 -23.18
CA PHE A 421 5.83 -26.41 -21.92
C PHE A 421 4.89 -27.60 -22.09
N THR A 422 5.21 -28.73 -21.47
CA THR A 422 4.42 -29.97 -21.57
C THR A 422 4.42 -30.72 -20.24
N LEU A 423 3.28 -31.29 -19.88
CA LEU A 423 3.14 -32.13 -18.68
C LEU A 423 3.33 -33.59 -19.04
N LEU A 424 4.33 -34.24 -18.45
CA LEU A 424 4.68 -35.62 -18.77
C LEU A 424 3.89 -36.63 -17.94
N GLY A 425 3.42 -36.23 -16.76
CA GLY A 425 2.64 -37.06 -15.85
C GLY A 425 3.08 -36.89 -14.40
N TRP A 426 2.73 -37.86 -13.57
CA TRP A 426 3.10 -37.92 -12.16
C TRP A 426 4.21 -38.94 -11.96
N ASP A 427 5.24 -38.56 -11.23
CA ASP A 427 6.32 -39.47 -10.85
C ASP A 427 5.93 -40.38 -9.68
N THR A 428 6.79 -41.32 -9.34
CA THR A 428 6.54 -42.30 -8.26
C THR A 428 6.34 -41.67 -6.88
N TYR A 429 6.79 -40.43 -6.68
CA TYR A 429 6.61 -39.65 -5.46
C TYR A 429 5.33 -38.79 -5.48
N GLY A 430 4.53 -38.88 -6.55
CA GLY A 430 3.29 -38.12 -6.70
C GLY A 430 3.50 -36.67 -7.15
N ARG A 431 4.67 -36.32 -7.70
CA ARG A 431 5.02 -34.97 -8.15
C ARG A 431 4.72 -34.83 -9.64
N LEU A 432 4.22 -33.67 -10.06
CA LEU A 432 3.94 -33.41 -11.48
C LEU A 432 5.24 -33.11 -12.22
N VAL A 433 5.56 -33.90 -13.25
CA VAL A 433 6.76 -33.70 -14.07
C VAL A 433 6.44 -32.79 -15.26
N GLY A 434 7.06 -31.61 -15.28
CA GLY A 434 6.94 -30.63 -16.34
C GLY A 434 8.23 -30.53 -17.17
N LEU A 435 8.10 -30.52 -18.49
CA LEU A 435 9.19 -30.28 -19.42
C LEU A 435 8.99 -28.92 -20.09
N SER A 436 9.94 -28.02 -19.93
CA SER A 436 10.03 -26.81 -20.74
C SER A 436 11.10 -26.97 -21.81
N ARG A 437 10.74 -26.70 -23.07
CA ARG A 437 11.69 -26.61 -24.18
C ARG A 437 11.76 -25.15 -24.60
N PHE A 438 12.76 -24.44 -24.11
CA PHE A 438 12.84 -22.98 -24.22
C PHE A 438 12.94 -22.50 -25.67
N SER A 439 13.57 -23.31 -26.54
CA SER A 439 13.68 -23.07 -27.98
C SER A 439 12.35 -23.03 -28.74
N ARG A 440 11.25 -23.49 -28.12
CA ARG A 440 9.90 -23.44 -28.70
C ARG A 440 9.17 -22.14 -28.39
N PHE A 441 9.69 -21.28 -27.52
CA PHE A 441 9.25 -19.89 -27.50
C PHE A 441 9.77 -19.19 -28.75
N ASP A 442 8.91 -18.40 -29.39
CA ASP A 442 9.33 -17.57 -30.52
C ASP A 442 9.93 -16.27 -29.98
N GLY A 443 11.25 -16.16 -30.06
CA GLY A 443 12.01 -15.00 -29.57
C GLY A 443 11.76 -13.71 -30.36
N GLU A 444 11.32 -13.82 -31.62
CA GLU A 444 11.13 -12.67 -32.51
C GLU A 444 9.66 -12.24 -32.56
N LYS A 445 8.73 -13.19 -32.44
CA LYS A 445 7.30 -12.93 -32.57
C LYS A 445 6.62 -12.54 -31.25
N HIS A 446 6.98 -13.16 -30.14
CA HIS A 446 6.27 -12.98 -28.87
C HIS A 446 7.05 -12.12 -27.88
N THR A 447 6.36 -11.17 -27.25
CA THR A 447 6.95 -10.31 -26.22
C THR A 447 7.18 -11.08 -24.92
N PRO A 448 8.10 -10.61 -24.03
CA PRO A 448 8.30 -11.21 -22.71
C PRO A 448 7.01 -11.37 -21.91
N ALA A 449 6.15 -10.34 -21.93
CA ALA A 449 4.87 -10.37 -21.23
C ALA A 449 3.92 -11.44 -21.78
N GLN A 450 3.91 -11.71 -23.10
CA GLN A 450 3.08 -12.75 -23.70
C GLN A 450 3.53 -14.16 -23.28
N ASP A 451 4.84 -14.42 -23.31
CA ASP A 451 5.41 -15.70 -22.87
C ASP A 451 5.21 -15.91 -21.36
N ALA A 452 5.41 -14.87 -20.57
CA ALA A 452 5.19 -14.93 -19.13
C ALA A 452 3.70 -15.14 -18.79
N ARG A 453 2.79 -14.50 -19.52
CA ARG A 453 1.34 -14.70 -19.36
C ARG A 453 0.92 -16.12 -19.72
N PHE A 454 1.53 -16.71 -20.75
CA PHE A 454 1.35 -18.13 -21.07
C PHE A 454 1.79 -19.03 -19.91
N MET A 455 2.96 -18.77 -19.32
CA MET A 455 3.44 -19.52 -18.16
C MET A 455 2.54 -19.33 -16.93
N ALA A 456 2.06 -18.12 -16.66
CA ALA A 456 1.09 -17.84 -15.60
C ALA A 456 -0.22 -18.63 -15.79
N LEU A 457 -0.73 -18.68 -17.02
CA LEU A 457 -1.91 -19.48 -17.37
C LEU A 457 -1.69 -20.98 -17.10
N VAL A 458 -0.54 -21.53 -17.47
CA VAL A 458 -0.18 -22.93 -17.15
C VAL A 458 -0.14 -23.14 -15.64
N MET A 459 0.50 -22.24 -14.89
CA MET A 459 0.63 -22.34 -13.43
C MET A 459 -0.73 -22.26 -12.72
N GLU A 460 -1.59 -21.31 -13.07
CA GLU A 460 -2.95 -21.20 -12.49
C GLU A 460 -3.79 -22.44 -12.77
N THR A 461 -3.67 -22.99 -14.00
CA THR A 461 -4.34 -24.23 -14.37
C THR A 461 -3.86 -25.40 -13.50
N MET A 462 -2.56 -25.48 -13.21
CA MET A 462 -2.01 -26.55 -12.36
C MET A 462 -2.36 -26.38 -10.89
N LEU A 463 -2.45 -25.14 -10.40
CA LEU A 463 -2.88 -24.85 -9.03
C LEU A 463 -4.35 -25.22 -8.75
N GLU A 464 -5.14 -25.52 -9.78
CA GLU A 464 -6.44 -26.18 -9.63
C GLU A 464 -6.36 -27.70 -9.46
N CYS A 465 -5.19 -28.32 -9.57
CA CYS A 465 -5.01 -29.74 -9.31
C CYS A 465 -4.53 -29.96 -7.88
N GLU A 466 -5.31 -30.64 -7.03
CA GLU A 466 -4.92 -30.80 -5.63
C GLU A 466 -3.72 -31.72 -5.45
N GLU A 467 -3.58 -32.73 -6.31
CA GLU A 467 -2.38 -33.56 -6.43
C GLU A 467 -1.14 -32.70 -6.67
N PHE A 468 -1.26 -31.60 -7.40
CA PHE A 468 -0.15 -30.68 -7.68
C PHE A 468 0.15 -29.80 -6.45
N GLN A 469 -0.89 -29.34 -5.76
CA GLN A 469 -0.71 -28.58 -4.51
C GLN A 469 -0.04 -29.43 -3.42
N VAL A 470 -0.40 -30.72 -3.33
CA VAL A 470 0.09 -31.64 -2.31
C VAL A 470 1.40 -32.29 -2.72
N GLY A 471 1.54 -32.83 -3.92
CA GLY A 471 2.77 -33.49 -4.39
C GLY A 471 3.85 -32.52 -4.88
N GLY A 472 3.48 -31.33 -5.34
CA GLY A 472 4.42 -30.39 -5.94
C GLY A 472 4.83 -30.77 -7.37
N CYS A 473 5.98 -30.26 -7.82
CA CYS A 473 6.42 -30.39 -9.19
C CYS A 473 7.92 -30.66 -9.35
N HIS A 474 8.27 -31.35 -10.42
CA HIS A 474 9.64 -31.59 -10.88
C HIS A 474 9.79 -31.01 -12.28
N ILE A 475 10.65 -30.00 -12.44
CA ILE A 475 10.76 -29.21 -13.67
C ILE A 475 12.08 -29.51 -14.38
N LEU A 476 11.98 -29.86 -15.65
CA LEU A 476 13.08 -30.11 -16.57
C LEU A 476 13.10 -28.99 -17.62
N LEU A 477 14.23 -28.29 -17.73
CA LEU A 477 14.42 -27.15 -18.64
C LEU A 477 15.44 -27.50 -19.72
N ASP A 478 14.99 -27.59 -20.95
CA ASP A 478 15.82 -27.81 -22.13
C ASP A 478 16.02 -26.50 -22.89
N PHE A 479 17.25 -25.97 -22.85
CA PHE A 479 17.66 -24.79 -23.60
C PHE A 479 18.24 -25.12 -24.98
N GLU A 480 18.37 -26.40 -25.35
CA GLU A 480 18.94 -26.81 -26.63
C GLU A 480 18.13 -26.27 -27.81
N GLY A 481 18.84 -25.74 -28.79
CA GLY A 481 18.25 -25.09 -29.97
C GLY A 481 17.66 -23.70 -29.71
N SER A 482 17.81 -23.13 -28.51
CA SER A 482 17.40 -21.74 -28.28
C SER A 482 18.29 -20.77 -29.08
N THR A 483 17.77 -19.59 -29.38
CA THR A 483 18.43 -18.52 -30.14
C THR A 483 18.79 -17.36 -29.23
N ALA A 484 19.63 -16.42 -29.71
CA ALA A 484 19.92 -15.19 -28.97
C ALA A 484 18.66 -14.38 -28.67
N SER A 485 17.72 -14.30 -29.63
CA SER A 485 16.44 -13.60 -29.46
C SER A 485 15.56 -14.19 -28.37
N ASN A 486 15.67 -15.49 -28.05
CA ASN A 486 14.98 -16.06 -26.89
C ASN A 486 15.40 -15.44 -25.56
N PHE A 487 16.66 -14.98 -25.44
CA PHE A 487 17.23 -14.42 -24.21
C PHE A 487 17.25 -12.89 -24.22
N GLU A 488 17.66 -12.26 -25.32
CA GLU A 488 17.85 -10.81 -25.42
C GLU A 488 16.57 -10.00 -25.23
N LYS A 489 15.40 -10.61 -25.43
CA LYS A 489 14.11 -9.95 -25.21
C LYS A 489 13.79 -9.68 -23.74
N TRP A 490 14.42 -10.39 -22.79
CA TRP A 490 14.12 -10.27 -21.36
C TRP A 490 14.93 -9.15 -20.71
N SER A 491 14.25 -8.16 -20.14
CA SER A 491 14.92 -7.11 -19.36
C SER A 491 15.28 -7.60 -17.96
N THR A 492 16.21 -6.92 -17.29
CA THR A 492 16.53 -7.17 -15.87
C THR A 492 15.29 -7.08 -14.98
N THR A 493 14.37 -6.16 -15.29
CA THR A 493 13.10 -6.01 -14.58
C THR A 493 12.21 -7.24 -14.77
N ASP A 494 12.06 -7.72 -16.01
CA ASP A 494 11.26 -8.93 -16.30
C ASP A 494 11.80 -10.15 -15.55
N LEU A 495 13.13 -10.32 -15.53
CA LEU A 495 13.78 -11.42 -14.82
C LEU A 495 13.55 -11.35 -13.31
N LYS A 496 13.54 -10.15 -12.74
CA LYS A 496 13.25 -9.94 -11.32
C LYS A 496 11.79 -10.26 -10.99
N ILE A 497 10.84 -9.77 -11.78
CA ILE A 497 9.40 -10.08 -11.63
C ILE A 497 9.19 -11.59 -11.69
N MET A 498 9.79 -12.25 -12.68
CA MET A 498 9.72 -13.69 -12.85
C MET A 498 10.28 -14.44 -11.62
N MET A 499 11.44 -14.04 -11.10
CA MET A 499 12.03 -14.67 -9.93
C MET A 499 11.19 -14.47 -8.66
N ASP A 500 10.67 -13.26 -8.45
CA ASP A 500 9.78 -12.96 -7.32
C ASP A 500 8.47 -13.75 -7.40
N ALA A 501 7.94 -13.93 -8.62
CA ALA A 501 6.77 -14.76 -8.86
C ALA A 501 7.02 -16.21 -8.43
N TYR A 502 8.12 -16.82 -8.88
CA TYR A 502 8.47 -18.22 -8.56
C TYR A 502 8.90 -18.44 -7.11
N SER A 503 9.54 -17.45 -6.48
CA SER A 503 10.13 -17.63 -5.13
C SER A 503 9.16 -17.32 -3.99
N HIS A 504 8.30 -16.30 -4.16
CA HIS A 504 7.59 -15.69 -3.03
C HIS A 504 6.07 -15.57 -3.23
N THR A 505 5.59 -15.64 -4.47
CA THR A 505 4.23 -15.22 -4.82
C THR A 505 3.34 -16.38 -5.24
N TYR A 506 3.78 -17.19 -6.21
CA TYR A 506 3.01 -18.34 -6.65
C TYR A 506 3.16 -19.48 -5.62
N PRO A 507 2.06 -20.11 -5.17
CA PRO A 507 2.09 -21.18 -4.17
C PRO A 507 2.56 -22.52 -4.77
N LEU A 508 3.78 -22.53 -5.29
CA LEU A 508 4.40 -23.68 -5.96
C LEU A 508 5.35 -24.42 -5.02
N ARG A 509 5.23 -25.75 -5.01
CA ARG A 509 6.15 -26.64 -4.30
C ARG A 509 7.06 -27.31 -5.33
N TYR A 510 8.24 -26.74 -5.55
CA TYR A 510 9.27 -27.40 -6.33
C TYR A 510 9.87 -28.57 -5.53
N ALA A 511 10.10 -29.70 -6.19
CA ALA A 511 10.92 -30.79 -5.70
C ALA A 511 12.33 -30.29 -5.30
N ASP A 512 13.15 -31.17 -4.73
CA ASP A 512 14.49 -30.81 -4.31
C ASP A 512 15.40 -30.36 -5.47
N ASP A 513 15.01 -30.62 -6.73
CA ASP A 513 15.78 -30.18 -7.90
C ASP A 513 14.90 -29.70 -9.10
N ILE A 514 15.30 -28.57 -9.69
CA ILE A 514 14.96 -28.07 -11.02
C ILE A 514 16.21 -28.29 -11.87
N HIS A 515 16.10 -29.11 -12.92
CA HIS A 515 17.26 -29.42 -13.75
C HIS A 515 17.17 -28.71 -15.09
N SER A 516 18.24 -28.01 -15.46
CA SER A 516 18.36 -27.34 -16.75
C SER A 516 19.58 -27.84 -17.53
N ALA A 517 19.50 -27.86 -18.85
CA ALA A 517 20.61 -28.26 -19.71
C ALA A 517 20.66 -27.51 -21.03
N GLY A 518 21.82 -27.53 -21.69
CA GLY A 518 21.98 -27.05 -23.05
C GLY A 518 21.98 -25.53 -23.18
N LEU A 519 22.32 -24.79 -22.11
CA LEU A 519 22.34 -23.33 -22.11
C LEU A 519 23.44 -22.80 -23.08
N PRO A 520 23.10 -22.08 -24.15
CA PRO A 520 24.10 -21.50 -25.03
C PRO A 520 24.90 -20.38 -24.33
N LYS A 521 26.15 -20.18 -24.76
CA LYS A 521 27.07 -19.19 -24.16
C LYS A 521 26.48 -17.78 -24.07
N TYR A 522 25.75 -17.32 -25.08
CA TYR A 522 25.14 -15.99 -25.08
C TYR A 522 23.97 -15.86 -24.08
N GLY A 523 23.34 -16.97 -23.69
CA GLY A 523 22.28 -16.98 -22.67
C GLY A 523 22.80 -16.97 -21.23
N SER A 524 24.09 -17.27 -21.01
CA SER A 524 24.69 -17.39 -19.67
C SER A 524 24.50 -16.14 -18.81
N THR A 525 24.82 -14.96 -19.34
CA THR A 525 24.66 -13.69 -18.63
C THR A 525 23.23 -13.43 -18.18
N VAL A 526 22.25 -13.78 -19.02
CA VAL A 526 20.82 -13.58 -18.71
C VAL A 526 20.38 -14.52 -17.59
N ILE A 527 20.79 -15.80 -17.64
CA ILE A 527 20.51 -16.77 -16.59
C ILE A 527 21.23 -16.41 -15.29
N ASP A 528 22.49 -15.99 -15.33
CA ASP A 528 23.23 -15.53 -14.15
C ASP A 528 22.55 -14.32 -13.50
N THR A 529 22.04 -13.40 -14.31
CA THR A 529 21.25 -12.25 -13.85
C THR A 529 19.96 -12.71 -13.17
N PHE A 530 19.22 -13.64 -13.79
CA PHE A 530 18.02 -14.22 -13.20
C PHE A 530 18.31 -14.91 -11.86
N LEU A 531 19.34 -15.75 -11.80
CA LEU A 531 19.76 -16.46 -10.59
C LEU A 531 20.29 -15.50 -9.51
N SER A 532 20.80 -14.34 -9.88
CA SER A 532 21.22 -13.31 -8.91
C SER A 532 20.06 -12.82 -8.03
N PHE A 533 18.81 -12.92 -8.50
CA PHE A 533 17.61 -12.57 -7.72
C PHE A 533 17.07 -13.71 -6.86
N ALA A 534 17.49 -14.96 -7.10
CA ALA A 534 17.02 -16.09 -6.31
C ALA A 534 17.53 -16.02 -4.87
N ASN A 535 16.65 -16.35 -3.91
CA ASN A 535 17.07 -16.59 -2.53
C ASN A 535 17.91 -17.89 -2.43
N PRO A 536 18.69 -18.09 -1.35
CA PRO A 536 19.58 -19.26 -1.25
C PRO A 536 18.88 -20.60 -1.45
N LYS A 537 17.67 -20.75 -0.88
CA LYS A 537 16.87 -21.97 -0.99
C LYS A 537 16.42 -22.26 -2.43
N MET A 538 16.11 -21.24 -3.21
CA MET A 538 15.76 -21.39 -4.62
C MET A 538 17.01 -21.68 -5.47
N ARG A 539 18.16 -21.06 -5.17
CA ARG A 539 19.42 -21.34 -5.86
C ARG A 539 19.87 -22.78 -5.67
N GLU A 540 19.76 -23.31 -4.44
CA GLU A 540 20.12 -24.70 -4.12
C GLU A 540 19.29 -25.72 -4.90
N LYS A 541 18.06 -25.35 -5.29
CA LYS A 541 17.19 -26.22 -6.09
C LYS A 541 17.52 -26.21 -7.57
N ILE A 542 18.30 -25.26 -8.10
CA ILE A 542 18.53 -25.16 -9.55
C ILE A 542 19.87 -25.80 -9.89
N SER A 543 19.81 -26.90 -10.64
CA SER A 543 20.97 -27.58 -11.21
C SER A 543 21.11 -27.27 -12.69
N CYS A 544 22.26 -26.75 -13.12
CA CYS A 544 22.56 -26.45 -14.52
C CYS A 544 23.61 -27.41 -15.09
N TYR A 545 23.26 -28.12 -16.15
CA TYR A 545 24.10 -29.07 -16.87
C TYR A 545 24.51 -28.54 -18.24
N SER A 546 25.57 -29.10 -18.80
CA SER A 546 26.10 -28.61 -20.09
C SER A 546 25.31 -29.18 -21.27
N THR A 547 24.89 -30.44 -21.19
CA THR A 547 24.29 -31.19 -22.31
C THR A 547 22.97 -31.82 -21.91
N VAL A 548 22.05 -31.95 -22.86
CA VAL A 548 20.71 -32.52 -22.61
C VAL A 548 20.78 -33.99 -22.18
N ALA A 549 21.79 -34.73 -22.65
CA ALA A 549 22.07 -36.10 -22.19
C ALA A 549 22.23 -36.21 -20.67
N GLU A 550 22.69 -35.15 -19.99
CA GLU A 550 22.87 -35.15 -18.53
C GLU A 550 21.54 -35.04 -17.77
N ILE A 551 20.51 -34.42 -18.36
CA ILE A 551 19.18 -34.36 -17.73
C ILE A 551 18.31 -35.57 -18.05
N GLU A 552 18.69 -36.37 -19.07
CA GLU A 552 17.93 -37.55 -19.46
C GLU A 552 17.74 -38.57 -18.32
N LYS A 553 18.71 -38.65 -17.40
CA LYS A 553 18.69 -39.55 -16.25
C LYS A 553 17.63 -39.17 -15.20
N TYR A 554 17.10 -37.94 -15.26
CA TYR A 554 16.07 -37.45 -14.35
C TYR A 554 14.64 -37.69 -14.86
N PHE A 555 14.48 -38.21 -16.09
CA PHE A 555 13.19 -38.76 -16.50
C PHE A 555 13.03 -40.17 -15.92
N GLU A 556 11.94 -40.40 -15.19
CA GLU A 556 11.50 -41.77 -14.93
C GLU A 556 11.15 -42.47 -16.25
N ALA A 557 11.47 -43.76 -16.38
CA ALA A 557 11.24 -44.54 -17.59
C ALA A 557 9.82 -44.36 -18.21
N PRO A 558 8.70 -44.40 -17.45
CA PRO A 558 7.36 -44.22 -18.03
C PRO A 558 7.06 -42.78 -18.45
N LEU A 559 7.80 -41.79 -17.95
CA LEU A 559 7.60 -40.37 -18.22
C LEU A 559 8.57 -39.81 -19.26
N LYS A 560 9.56 -40.60 -19.70
CA LYS A 560 10.59 -40.15 -20.64
C LYS A 560 9.98 -39.90 -22.04
N PRO A 561 10.12 -38.69 -22.60
CA PRO A 561 9.68 -38.38 -23.97
C PRO A 561 10.40 -39.20 -25.05
N ALA A 562 9.70 -39.50 -26.15
CA ALA A 562 10.26 -40.21 -27.31
C ALA A 562 11.47 -39.50 -27.91
N ILE A 563 11.52 -38.16 -27.88
CA ILE A 563 12.65 -37.36 -28.37
C ILE A 563 13.93 -37.55 -27.53
N TYR A 564 13.82 -38.05 -26.31
CA TYR A 564 14.94 -38.44 -25.45
C TYR A 564 15.05 -39.97 -25.35
N GLY A 565 14.50 -40.72 -26.31
CA GLY A 565 14.57 -42.19 -26.32
C GLY A 565 13.63 -42.91 -25.35
N GLY A 566 12.57 -42.23 -24.88
CA GLY A 566 11.51 -42.85 -24.09
C GLY A 566 10.26 -43.22 -24.89
N SER A 567 9.12 -43.33 -24.23
CA SER A 567 7.84 -43.74 -24.84
C SER A 567 6.76 -42.64 -24.85
N VAL A 568 6.96 -41.52 -24.16
CA VAL A 568 5.93 -40.46 -24.08
C VAL A 568 5.85 -39.67 -25.37
N ASP A 569 4.64 -39.63 -25.96
CA ASP A 569 4.29 -38.75 -27.07
C ASP A 569 3.97 -37.35 -26.54
N LEU A 570 4.83 -36.37 -26.88
CA LEU A 570 4.67 -34.99 -26.47
C LEU A 570 3.43 -34.32 -27.06
N GLU A 571 2.96 -34.72 -28.26
CA GLU A 571 1.73 -34.14 -28.81
C GLU A 571 0.50 -34.61 -28.04
N GLN A 572 0.46 -35.90 -27.66
CA GLN A 572 -0.60 -36.43 -26.82
C GLN A 572 -0.60 -35.78 -25.44
N ALA A 573 0.58 -35.63 -24.83
CA ALA A 573 0.75 -34.94 -23.57
C ALA A 573 0.31 -33.46 -23.66
N ASN A 574 0.65 -32.78 -24.76
CA ASN A 574 0.22 -31.41 -25.00
C ASN A 574 -1.31 -31.34 -25.13
N ARG A 575 -1.96 -32.22 -25.91
CA ARG A 575 -3.43 -32.28 -25.99
C ARG A 575 -4.10 -32.46 -24.61
N ALA A 576 -3.51 -33.24 -23.72
CA ALA A 576 -4.00 -33.41 -22.36
C ALA A 576 -3.89 -32.13 -21.52
N LEU A 577 -2.76 -31.41 -21.61
CA LEU A 577 -2.61 -30.09 -20.98
C LEU A 577 -3.62 -29.09 -21.54
N TRP A 578 -3.81 -29.04 -22.86
CA TRP A 578 -4.80 -28.15 -23.50
C TRP A 578 -6.20 -28.37 -22.94
N LYS A 579 -6.64 -29.63 -22.91
CA LYS A 579 -7.94 -30.00 -22.37
C LYS A 579 -8.09 -29.54 -20.92
N ARG A 580 -7.05 -29.68 -20.11
CA ARG A 580 -7.08 -29.22 -18.71
C ARG A 580 -7.17 -27.68 -18.61
N MET A 581 -6.49 -26.94 -19.49
CA MET A 581 -6.62 -25.48 -19.58
C MET A 581 -8.05 -25.07 -19.98
N GLU A 582 -8.67 -25.79 -20.93
CA GLU A 582 -10.08 -25.57 -21.30
C GLU A 582 -11.03 -25.87 -20.13
N ASP A 583 -10.83 -27.01 -19.45
CA ASP A 583 -11.66 -27.44 -18.32
C ASP A 583 -11.59 -26.44 -17.14
N GLN A 584 -10.44 -25.80 -16.92
CA GLN A 584 -10.24 -24.82 -15.84
C GLN A 584 -10.44 -23.36 -16.27
N ARG A 585 -10.70 -23.09 -17.55
CA ARG A 585 -10.76 -21.73 -18.12
C ARG A 585 -11.65 -20.78 -17.33
N ALA A 586 -12.88 -21.21 -17.01
CA ALA A 586 -13.84 -20.38 -16.28
C ALA A 586 -13.33 -20.00 -14.88
N VAL A 587 -12.65 -20.93 -14.21
CA VAL A 587 -12.12 -20.72 -12.87
C VAL A 587 -10.91 -19.78 -12.91
N VAL A 588 -9.99 -19.99 -13.86
CA VAL A 588 -8.80 -19.16 -14.05
C VAL A 588 -9.20 -17.71 -14.40
N LEU A 589 -10.15 -17.51 -15.31
CA LEU A 589 -10.70 -16.19 -15.62
C LEU A 589 -11.40 -15.54 -14.41
N GLY A 590 -12.04 -16.35 -13.56
CA GLY A 590 -12.67 -15.88 -12.33
C GLY A 590 -11.68 -15.27 -11.32
N LEU A 591 -10.39 -15.60 -11.40
CA LEU A 591 -9.37 -15.03 -10.52
C LEU A 591 -9.20 -13.52 -10.68
N ASP A 592 -9.58 -12.96 -11.83
CA ASP A 592 -9.52 -11.51 -12.09
C ASP A 592 -10.55 -10.71 -11.27
N GLN A 593 -11.52 -11.38 -10.64
CA GLN A 593 -12.51 -10.76 -9.76
C GLN A 593 -11.96 -10.39 -8.37
N MET A 594 -10.75 -10.83 -8.03
CA MET A 594 -10.14 -10.56 -6.72
C MET A 594 -9.56 -9.14 -6.64
N GLU A 595 -9.75 -8.49 -5.51
CA GLU A 595 -9.46 -7.09 -5.26
C GLU A 595 -8.70 -6.88 -3.93
N ILE A 596 -7.60 -6.13 -3.98
CA ILE A 596 -6.73 -5.79 -2.84
C ILE A 596 -6.23 -4.35 -2.99
N ASP A 597 -5.95 -3.67 -1.89
CA ASP A 597 -5.35 -2.34 -1.85
C ASP A 597 -3.85 -2.40 -2.22
N VAL A 598 -3.57 -2.10 -3.48
CA VAL A 598 -2.22 -2.18 -4.04
C VAL A 598 -1.31 -1.10 -3.46
N ASP A 599 -1.83 0.08 -3.11
CA ASP A 599 -1.04 1.18 -2.56
C ASP A 599 -0.52 0.81 -1.16
N TYR A 600 -1.40 0.22 -0.34
CA TYR A 600 -1.04 -0.27 0.99
C TYR A 600 0.03 -1.38 0.94
N TYR A 601 -0.15 -2.40 0.08
CA TYR A 601 0.76 -3.55 0.09
C TYR A 601 2.04 -3.35 -0.74
N SER A 602 2.02 -2.53 -1.79
CA SER A 602 3.24 -2.23 -2.57
C SER A 602 4.29 -1.50 -1.74
N SER A 603 3.87 -0.57 -0.87
CA SER A 603 4.75 0.13 0.08
C SER A 603 5.26 -0.79 1.20
N ARG A 604 4.48 -1.79 1.60
CA ARG A 604 4.81 -2.73 2.68
C ARG A 604 5.81 -3.82 2.30
N TRP A 605 5.75 -4.30 1.06
CA TRP A 605 6.56 -5.45 0.61
C TRP A 605 7.88 -5.07 -0.08
N ASN A 606 8.14 -3.77 -0.24
CA ASN A 606 9.36 -3.20 -0.80
C ASN A 606 9.80 -3.94 -2.08
N PHE A 607 8.92 -4.00 -3.08
CA PHE A 607 9.23 -4.53 -4.42
C PHE A 607 10.21 -3.58 -5.12
N GLU A 608 11.46 -3.50 -4.67
CA GLU A 608 12.51 -2.68 -5.29
C GLU A 608 12.70 -3.12 -6.74
N GLY A 609 12.83 -2.19 -7.69
CA GLY A 609 12.98 -2.49 -9.13
C GLY A 609 11.80 -2.04 -9.99
N THR A 610 10.72 -1.59 -9.37
CA THR A 610 9.64 -0.88 -10.07
C THR A 610 10.10 0.49 -10.54
N THR A 611 9.97 0.74 -11.84
CA THR A 611 9.87 2.13 -12.30
C THR A 611 8.55 2.71 -11.78
N PRO A 612 8.49 4.02 -11.43
CA PRO A 612 7.23 4.68 -11.05
C PRO A 612 6.10 4.46 -12.07
N ASP A 613 6.44 4.23 -13.33
CA ASP A 613 5.52 4.02 -14.44
C ASP A 613 4.88 2.62 -14.48
N GLU A 614 5.55 1.58 -13.97
CA GLU A 614 5.01 0.21 -13.88
C GLU A 614 4.07 0.03 -12.68
N ILE A 615 4.40 0.65 -11.54
CA ILE A 615 3.46 0.81 -10.41
C ILE A 615 2.25 1.62 -10.87
N ALA A 616 2.48 2.70 -11.63
CA ALA A 616 1.39 3.51 -12.18
C ALA A 616 0.57 2.72 -13.21
N ALA A 617 1.15 1.83 -14.03
CA ALA A 617 0.41 1.02 -15.00
C ALA A 617 -0.44 -0.09 -14.34
N GLY A 618 0.09 -0.79 -13.32
CA GLY A 618 -0.65 -1.78 -12.53
C GLY A 618 -1.74 -1.16 -11.64
N ALA A 619 -1.40 -0.06 -10.95
CA ALA A 619 -2.37 0.72 -10.17
C ALA A 619 -3.39 1.44 -11.07
N MET A 620 -3.02 1.89 -12.27
CA MET A 620 -3.96 2.44 -13.25
C MET A 620 -4.93 1.36 -13.74
N PHE A 621 -4.48 0.15 -14.07
CA PHE A 621 -5.36 -0.91 -14.59
C PHE A 621 -6.47 -1.32 -13.60
N LYS A 622 -6.21 -1.29 -12.28
CA LYS A 622 -7.25 -1.55 -11.27
C LYS A 622 -8.08 -0.32 -10.89
N ARG A 623 -7.52 0.89 -11.02
CA ARG A 623 -8.33 2.12 -11.02
C ARG A 623 -9.31 2.09 -12.19
N PHE A 624 -8.91 1.56 -13.36
CA PHE A 624 -9.77 1.33 -14.53
C PHE A 624 -10.83 0.22 -14.33
N GLY A 625 -10.53 -0.84 -13.56
CA GLY A 625 -11.47 -1.94 -13.27
C GLY A 625 -12.64 -1.57 -12.34
N ARG A 626 -12.45 -0.63 -11.41
CA ARG A 626 -13.56 0.02 -10.67
C ARG A 626 -14.22 1.16 -11.46
N LEU A 627 -13.63 1.56 -12.59
CA LEU A 627 -14.15 2.57 -13.51
C LEU A 627 -14.89 1.94 -14.73
N HIS A 628 -15.26 0.66 -14.72
CA HIS A 628 -16.34 0.17 -15.61
C HIS A 628 -17.74 0.18 -15.00
N ALA A 629 -17.85 0.66 -13.75
CA ALA A 629 -19.04 1.40 -13.31
C ALA A 629 -18.84 2.93 -13.36
N CYS A 630 -17.69 3.42 -13.84
CA CYS A 630 -17.46 4.84 -14.04
C CYS A 630 -16.42 5.09 -15.14
N THR A 631 -16.84 5.08 -16.40
CA THR A 631 -16.47 6.22 -17.25
C THR A 631 -17.11 7.45 -16.62
N SER A 632 -16.59 7.86 -15.47
CA SER A 632 -16.67 9.23 -15.01
C SER A 632 -15.30 9.73 -15.45
N ILE A 633 -15.16 10.30 -16.66
CA ILE A 633 -15.50 11.71 -16.83
C ILE A 633 -15.52 12.32 -15.44
N MET A 634 -14.36 12.74 -14.91
CA MET A 634 -14.34 13.40 -13.61
C MET A 634 -15.45 14.44 -13.66
N ALA A 635 -16.47 14.24 -12.83
CA ALA A 635 -17.66 15.06 -12.91
C ALA A 635 -17.19 16.49 -12.75
N PRO A 636 -17.60 17.39 -13.66
CA PRO A 636 -17.12 18.76 -13.61
C PRO A 636 -17.45 19.32 -12.23
N PRO A 637 -16.44 19.82 -11.49
CA PRO A 637 -16.65 20.34 -10.15
C PRO A 637 -17.57 21.56 -10.21
N SER A 638 -18.41 21.70 -9.20
CA SER A 638 -19.36 22.82 -9.14
C SER A 638 -18.61 24.15 -9.14
N VAL A 639 -19.09 25.09 -9.96
CA VAL A 639 -18.66 26.50 -9.94
C VAL A 639 -19.52 27.35 -8.99
N GLN A 640 -20.39 26.70 -8.20
CA GLN A 640 -21.17 27.38 -7.17
C GLN A 640 -20.21 27.97 -6.15
N LYS A 641 -20.33 29.29 -5.99
CA LYS A 641 -19.47 30.11 -5.14
C LYS A 641 -19.51 29.69 -3.65
N CYS A 642 -20.67 29.24 -3.17
CA CYS A 642 -20.91 28.74 -1.82
C CYS A 642 -21.76 27.46 -1.91
N PRO A 643 -21.14 26.29 -2.15
CA PRO A 643 -21.86 25.02 -2.10
C PRO A 643 -22.29 24.71 -0.66
N GLU A 644 -23.27 23.81 -0.51
CA GLU A 644 -23.76 23.39 0.83
C GLU A 644 -22.67 22.66 1.63
N LYS A 645 -21.75 21.98 0.95
CA LYS A 645 -20.63 21.27 1.54
C LYS A 645 -19.38 21.47 0.70
N TYR A 646 -18.24 21.67 1.37
CA TYR A 646 -16.92 21.70 0.75
C TYR A 646 -16.21 20.37 0.91
N ASP A 647 -15.35 20.02 -0.06
CA ASP A 647 -14.41 18.91 0.08
C ASP A 647 -13.30 19.24 1.08
N LEU A 648 -12.86 18.20 1.78
CA LEU A 648 -11.83 18.28 2.80
C LEU A 648 -10.43 18.26 2.18
N TYR A 649 -9.47 18.91 2.87
CA TYR A 649 -8.06 18.80 2.53
C TYR A 649 -7.60 17.36 2.70
N GLN A 650 -6.78 16.88 1.75
CA GLN A 650 -6.09 15.60 1.87
C GLN A 650 -4.58 15.85 1.71
N PRO A 651 -3.74 15.43 2.68
CA PRO A 651 -2.30 15.53 2.52
C PRO A 651 -1.79 14.68 1.35
N VAL A 652 -0.79 15.19 0.64
CA VAL A 652 -0.16 14.47 -0.48
C VAL A 652 0.44 13.13 0.00
N ARG A 653 0.19 12.04 -0.73
CA ARG A 653 0.59 10.68 -0.32
C ARG A 653 2.09 10.40 -0.46
N SER A 654 2.76 11.04 -1.41
CA SER A 654 4.20 10.86 -1.67
C SER A 654 5.05 11.53 -0.59
N ALA A 655 5.93 10.76 0.08
CA ALA A 655 6.83 11.28 1.11
C ALA A 655 7.76 12.39 0.59
N LEU A 656 8.35 12.20 -0.60
CA LEU A 656 9.18 13.21 -1.27
C LEU A 656 8.40 14.52 -1.46
N HIS A 657 7.16 14.44 -1.94
CA HIS A 657 6.36 15.63 -2.20
C HIS A 657 5.87 16.27 -0.90
N ARG A 658 5.55 15.50 0.16
CA ARG A 658 5.28 16.07 1.50
C ARG A 658 6.46 16.88 1.99
N GLN A 659 7.67 16.34 1.88
CA GLN A 659 8.89 17.04 2.27
C GLN A 659 9.08 18.33 1.45
N ILE A 660 8.93 18.29 0.13
CA ILE A 660 9.03 19.49 -0.72
C ILE A 660 7.93 20.52 -0.36
N ALA A 661 6.71 20.08 -0.07
CA ALA A 661 5.61 20.94 0.31
C ALA A 661 5.90 21.64 1.66
N GLN A 662 6.44 20.91 2.63
CA GLN A 662 6.86 21.47 3.91
C GLN A 662 8.03 22.46 3.73
N ASP A 663 9.12 22.02 3.09
CA ASP A 663 10.37 22.77 2.99
C ASP A 663 10.26 24.01 2.08
N GLU A 664 9.62 23.86 0.91
CA GLU A 664 9.58 24.93 -0.08
C GLU A 664 8.32 25.80 -0.01
N LEU A 665 7.19 25.23 0.44
CA LEU A 665 5.86 25.86 0.40
C LEU A 665 5.31 26.23 1.77
N ARG A 666 5.86 25.66 2.86
CA ARG A 666 5.32 25.79 4.23
C ARG A 666 3.93 25.18 4.35
N GLU A 667 3.70 24.09 3.62
CA GLU A 667 2.43 23.35 3.66
C GLU A 667 2.45 22.37 4.84
N GLU A 668 1.63 22.66 5.86
CA GLU A 668 1.29 21.76 6.95
C GLU A 668 -0.24 21.57 6.97
N PRO A 669 -0.79 20.44 7.43
CA PRO A 669 -2.23 20.17 7.34
C PRO A 669 -3.11 21.28 7.91
N ALA A 670 -2.79 21.78 9.11
CA ALA A 670 -3.52 22.88 9.74
C ALA A 670 -3.45 24.18 8.93
N ILE A 671 -2.28 24.52 8.36
CA ILE A 671 -2.09 25.71 7.51
C ILE A 671 -2.91 25.57 6.22
N ALA A 672 -2.91 24.39 5.62
CA ALA A 672 -3.62 24.12 4.37
C ALA A 672 -5.14 24.23 4.56
N GLU A 673 -5.69 23.62 5.60
CA GLU A 673 -7.11 23.70 5.95
C GLU A 673 -7.54 25.14 6.24
N GLN A 674 -6.76 25.85 7.07
CA GLN A 674 -7.03 27.24 7.40
C GLN A 674 -6.99 28.13 6.14
N ALA A 675 -5.98 27.98 5.28
CA ALA A 675 -5.82 28.78 4.08
C ALA A 675 -6.91 28.50 3.04
N LEU A 676 -7.33 27.23 2.91
CA LEU A 676 -8.47 26.84 2.07
C LEU A 676 -9.76 27.50 2.55
N GLN A 677 -10.04 27.45 3.85
CA GLN A 677 -11.24 28.08 4.42
C GLN A 677 -11.22 29.59 4.20
N GLN A 678 -10.09 30.26 4.45
CA GLN A 678 -9.94 31.69 4.21
C GLN A 678 -10.18 32.05 2.73
N MET A 679 -9.66 31.25 1.80
CA MET A 679 -9.84 31.48 0.37
C MET A 679 -11.29 31.28 -0.07
N ARG A 680 -11.99 30.27 0.48
CA ARG A 680 -13.44 30.05 0.27
C ARG A 680 -14.28 31.22 0.81
N ASP A 681 -13.99 31.69 2.02
CA ASP A 681 -14.65 32.85 2.62
C ASP A 681 -14.44 34.14 1.80
N TRP A 682 -13.22 34.33 1.30
CA TRP A 682 -12.88 35.46 0.44
C TRP A 682 -13.64 35.39 -0.90
N ILE A 683 -13.66 34.21 -1.54
CA ILE A 683 -14.44 33.98 -2.77
C ILE A 683 -15.90 34.33 -2.49
N ALA A 684 -16.52 33.75 -1.46
CA ALA A 684 -17.91 33.98 -1.08
C ALA A 684 -18.27 35.48 -0.94
N LYS A 685 -17.39 36.25 -0.30
CA LYS A 685 -17.60 37.69 -0.03
C LYS A 685 -17.24 38.60 -1.21
N ASN A 686 -16.46 38.14 -2.19
CA ASN A 686 -15.99 39.00 -3.29
C ASN A 686 -17.11 39.26 -4.32
N PRO A 687 -17.62 40.50 -4.47
CA PRO A 687 -18.75 40.80 -5.35
C PRO A 687 -18.39 40.78 -6.85
N ALA A 688 -17.12 40.67 -7.20
CA ALA A 688 -16.66 40.53 -8.58
C ALA A 688 -16.77 39.06 -9.05
N ILE A 689 -16.49 38.09 -8.19
CA ILE A 689 -16.56 36.66 -8.57
C ILE A 689 -18.03 36.23 -8.61
N ARG A 690 -18.50 35.83 -9.80
CA ARG A 690 -19.87 35.32 -10.02
C ARG A 690 -19.90 33.81 -9.83
N ASN A 691 -19.08 33.09 -10.59
CA ASN A 691 -18.96 31.63 -10.55
C ASN A 691 -17.48 31.25 -10.45
N CYS A 692 -17.14 30.33 -9.55
CA CYS A 692 -15.77 29.87 -9.36
C CYS A 692 -15.75 28.50 -8.69
N ARG A 693 -14.87 27.62 -9.16
CA ARG A 693 -14.54 26.37 -8.47
C ARG A 693 -14.00 26.68 -7.07
N THR A 694 -14.51 25.97 -6.08
CA THR A 694 -14.08 26.10 -4.66
C THR A 694 -13.60 24.78 -4.05
N ASP A 695 -13.41 23.77 -4.90
CA ASP A 695 -12.86 22.47 -4.52
C ASP A 695 -11.41 22.58 -4.04
N ALA A 696 -11.02 21.69 -3.13
CA ALA A 696 -9.69 21.76 -2.51
C ALA A 696 -8.56 21.62 -3.54
N SER A 697 -8.70 20.69 -4.50
CA SER A 697 -7.72 20.46 -5.59
C SER A 697 -7.47 21.72 -6.41
N PHE A 698 -8.52 22.46 -6.76
CA PHE A 698 -8.42 23.69 -7.52
C PHE A 698 -7.75 24.82 -6.72
N LEU A 699 -8.24 25.10 -5.51
CA LEU A 699 -7.74 26.22 -4.71
C LEU A 699 -6.30 26.03 -4.24
N LEU A 700 -5.90 24.79 -3.94
CA LEU A 700 -4.52 24.47 -3.54
C LEU A 700 -3.49 24.86 -4.60
N ARG A 701 -3.84 24.86 -5.90
CA ARG A 701 -2.92 25.31 -6.98
C ARG A 701 -2.40 26.71 -6.73
N PHE A 702 -3.31 27.61 -6.34
CA PHE A 702 -3.02 29.02 -6.09
C PHE A 702 -2.31 29.23 -4.75
N LEU A 703 -2.70 28.47 -3.72
CA LEU A 703 -2.02 28.48 -2.42
C LEU A 703 -0.57 27.98 -2.55
N ARG A 704 -0.36 26.85 -3.22
CA ARG A 704 0.96 26.23 -3.41
C ARG A 704 1.90 27.09 -4.26
N VAL A 705 1.44 27.64 -5.39
CA VAL A 705 2.27 28.55 -6.23
C VAL A 705 2.69 29.82 -5.48
N ARG A 706 1.90 30.24 -4.47
CA ARG A 706 2.17 31.40 -3.62
C ARG A 706 2.66 31.05 -2.22
N LYS A 707 3.08 29.80 -1.98
CA LYS A 707 3.64 29.35 -0.69
C LYS A 707 2.74 29.71 0.49
N PHE A 708 1.45 29.44 0.33
CA PHE A 708 0.38 29.69 1.31
C PHE A 708 0.22 31.17 1.73
N SER A 709 0.75 32.13 0.94
CA SER A 709 0.39 33.54 1.09
C SER A 709 -1.05 33.78 0.61
N HIS A 710 -1.98 33.88 1.56
CA HIS A 710 -3.42 33.99 1.30
C HIS A 710 -3.76 35.15 0.33
N VAL A 711 -3.24 36.36 0.58
CA VAL A 711 -3.49 37.53 -0.28
C VAL A 711 -2.98 37.30 -1.71
N ALA A 712 -1.74 36.83 -1.84
CA ALA A 712 -1.15 36.59 -3.16
C ALA A 712 -1.86 35.46 -3.93
N ALA A 713 -2.36 34.44 -3.23
CA ALA A 713 -3.13 33.35 -3.82
C ALA A 713 -4.48 33.87 -4.35
N CYS A 714 -5.20 34.69 -3.57
CA CYS A 714 -6.44 35.33 -4.01
C CYS A 714 -6.23 36.24 -5.23
N GLU A 715 -5.17 37.06 -5.24
CA GLU A 715 -4.83 37.89 -6.40
C GLU A 715 -4.52 37.05 -7.65
N THR A 716 -3.87 35.89 -7.48
CA THR A 716 -3.53 35.01 -8.61
C THR A 716 -4.77 34.34 -9.17
N LEU A 717 -5.70 33.90 -8.32
CA LEU A 717 -7.00 33.38 -8.76
C LEU A 717 -7.82 34.44 -9.50
N GLU A 718 -7.89 35.67 -9.00
CA GLU A 718 -8.61 36.76 -9.70
C GLU A 718 -7.99 37.04 -11.08
N ARG A 719 -6.65 37.09 -11.18
CA ARG A 719 -5.96 37.23 -12.48
C ARG A 719 -6.21 36.06 -13.42
N TYR A 720 -6.26 34.85 -12.90
CA TYR A 720 -6.59 33.65 -13.66
C TYR A 720 -7.98 33.76 -14.29
N LEU A 721 -8.99 34.12 -13.50
CA LEU A 721 -10.37 34.31 -14.00
C LEU A 721 -10.46 35.41 -15.05
N VAL A 722 -9.80 36.56 -14.81
CA VAL A 722 -9.76 37.67 -15.79
C VAL A 722 -9.05 37.27 -17.08
N ALA A 723 -7.92 36.55 -16.99
CA ALA A 723 -7.19 36.11 -18.17
C ALA A 723 -8.04 35.18 -19.06
N ARG A 724 -8.80 34.25 -18.47
CA ARG A 724 -9.70 33.36 -19.21
C ARG A 724 -10.76 34.12 -19.99
N GLN A 725 -11.34 35.17 -19.40
CA GLN A 725 -12.37 35.99 -20.07
C GLN A 725 -11.80 36.96 -21.09
N ARG A 726 -10.60 37.52 -20.82
CA ARG A 726 -9.96 38.51 -21.68
C ARG A 726 -9.36 37.91 -22.94
N PHE A 727 -8.94 36.65 -22.88
CA PHE A 727 -8.36 35.91 -24.01
C PHE A 727 -9.20 34.66 -24.34
N PRO A 728 -10.46 34.83 -24.78
CA PRO A 728 -11.36 33.69 -25.06
C PRO A 728 -10.84 32.80 -26.20
N GLU A 729 -10.03 33.35 -27.10
CA GLU A 729 -9.35 32.59 -28.16
C GLU A 729 -8.33 31.57 -27.61
N TRP A 730 -7.74 31.85 -26.45
CA TRP A 730 -6.75 30.99 -25.78
C TRP A 730 -7.39 30.01 -24.79
N TYR A 731 -8.42 30.46 -24.06
CA TYR A 731 -8.97 29.70 -22.93
C TYR A 731 -10.37 29.13 -23.15
N GLY A 732 -11.11 29.59 -24.16
CA GLY A 732 -12.50 29.20 -24.38
C GLY A 732 -12.64 27.93 -25.21
N LYS A 733 -13.63 27.11 -24.88
CA LYS A 733 -14.05 25.89 -25.58
C LYS A 733 -12.87 24.96 -25.83
N LEU A 734 -12.09 24.70 -24.78
CA LEU A 734 -10.94 23.81 -24.85
C LEU A 734 -11.41 22.35 -24.80
N ASP A 735 -11.78 21.80 -25.95
CA ASP A 735 -12.12 20.39 -26.08
C ASP A 735 -10.92 19.57 -26.57
N THR A 736 -10.44 18.65 -25.73
CA THR A 736 -9.30 17.77 -26.05
C THR A 736 -9.63 16.67 -27.06
N ALA A 737 -10.91 16.43 -27.35
CA ALA A 737 -11.35 15.42 -28.32
C ALA A 737 -11.37 15.95 -29.76
N GLU A 738 -11.13 17.24 -29.97
CA GLU A 738 -11.09 17.85 -31.30
C GLU A 738 -9.99 17.22 -32.16
N PRO A 739 -10.23 16.96 -33.47
CA PRO A 739 -9.27 16.28 -34.34
C PRO A 739 -7.89 16.94 -34.35
N TRP A 740 -7.86 18.28 -34.36
CA TRP A 740 -6.63 19.07 -34.42
C TRP A 740 -5.72 18.87 -33.18
N VAL A 741 -6.28 18.49 -32.04
CA VAL A 741 -5.51 18.15 -30.82
C VAL A 741 -4.77 16.84 -31.02
N ARG A 742 -5.43 15.84 -31.63
CA ARG A 742 -4.79 14.56 -31.98
C ARG A 742 -3.63 14.76 -32.93
N ASP A 743 -3.81 15.60 -33.94
CA ASP A 743 -2.74 15.90 -34.90
C ASP A 743 -1.50 16.52 -34.23
N LEU A 744 -1.69 17.38 -33.21
CA LEU A 744 -0.57 17.97 -32.44
C LEU A 744 0.11 16.97 -31.50
N ILE A 745 -0.62 15.99 -30.97
CA ILE A 745 -0.04 14.87 -30.20
C ILE A 745 0.75 13.96 -31.14
N ASP A 746 0.18 13.60 -32.29
CA ASP A 746 0.78 12.69 -33.26
C ASP A 746 2.03 13.28 -33.91
N SER A 747 2.09 14.61 -34.07
CA SER A 747 3.29 15.33 -34.52
C SER A 747 4.39 15.37 -33.45
N GLU A 748 4.05 15.15 -32.18
CA GLU A 748 4.98 15.25 -31.06
C GLU A 748 5.58 16.64 -30.87
N PHE A 749 4.75 17.64 -31.13
CA PHE A 749 5.05 19.03 -30.83
C PHE A 749 5.36 19.23 -29.33
N VAL A 750 4.61 18.54 -28.46
CA VAL A 750 4.86 18.46 -27.01
C VAL A 750 4.90 16.99 -26.60
N VAL A 751 5.87 16.62 -25.76
CA VAL A 751 6.08 15.25 -25.30
C VAL A 751 6.29 15.25 -23.77
N PRO A 752 5.45 14.54 -23.00
CA PRO A 752 5.67 14.37 -21.57
C PRO A 752 6.80 13.36 -21.36
N LEU A 753 7.88 13.74 -20.69
CA LEU A 753 9.05 12.87 -20.44
C LEU A 753 8.99 12.17 -19.07
N GLY A 754 7.94 12.41 -18.28
CA GLY A 754 7.81 11.90 -16.92
C GLY A 754 8.46 12.80 -15.86
N ARG A 755 8.69 12.24 -14.66
CA ARG A 755 9.27 12.99 -13.53
C ARG A 755 10.76 12.73 -13.41
N ASP A 756 11.53 13.77 -13.14
CA ASP A 756 12.94 13.62 -12.78
C ASP A 756 13.16 13.13 -11.35
N GLU A 757 14.43 12.89 -11.00
CA GLU A 757 14.84 12.42 -9.66
C GLU A 757 14.41 13.36 -8.51
N ARG A 758 14.04 14.61 -8.83
CA ARG A 758 13.56 15.61 -7.88
C ARG A 758 12.02 15.69 -7.83
N GLY A 759 11.34 14.76 -8.50
CA GLY A 759 9.90 14.67 -8.59
C GLY A 759 9.24 15.69 -9.53
N ARG A 760 10.01 16.45 -10.33
CA ARG A 760 9.48 17.52 -11.20
C ARG A 760 9.03 16.93 -12.53
N ILE A 761 7.85 17.31 -13.02
CA ILE A 761 7.38 16.85 -14.33
C ILE A 761 8.15 17.55 -15.45
N VAL A 762 8.66 16.78 -16.40
CA VAL A 762 9.48 17.26 -17.52
C VAL A 762 8.70 17.14 -18.82
N HIS A 763 8.68 18.22 -19.61
CA HIS A 763 8.10 18.21 -20.96
C HIS A 763 9.14 18.65 -21.99
N LEU A 764 9.18 17.94 -23.11
CA LEU A 764 9.96 18.29 -24.29
C LEU A 764 9.05 18.97 -25.33
N VAL A 765 9.47 20.11 -25.83
CA VAL A 765 8.78 20.89 -26.86
C VAL A 765 9.66 20.95 -28.10
N ARG A 766 9.08 20.59 -29.26
CA ARG A 766 9.79 20.49 -30.54
C ARG A 766 9.06 21.26 -31.63
N TYR A 767 9.41 22.53 -31.78
CA TYR A 767 8.78 23.40 -32.78
C TYR A 767 9.02 22.95 -34.22
N ALA A 768 10.10 22.19 -34.49
CA ALA A 768 10.36 21.64 -35.82
C ALA A 768 9.29 20.63 -36.28
N ASN A 769 8.54 20.04 -35.33
CA ASN A 769 7.48 19.09 -35.63
C ASN A 769 6.10 19.75 -35.82
N LEU A 770 5.99 21.06 -35.58
CA LEU A 770 4.73 21.77 -35.72
C LEU A 770 4.48 22.10 -37.20
N ASP A 771 3.30 21.73 -37.70
CA ASP A 771 2.83 22.17 -39.02
C ASP A 771 2.38 23.63 -38.95
N LEU A 772 3.30 24.54 -39.26
CA LEU A 772 3.09 25.98 -39.20
C LEU A 772 2.11 26.51 -40.27
N ASP A 773 1.83 25.72 -41.31
CA ASP A 773 0.83 26.11 -42.32
C ASP A 773 -0.59 25.79 -41.86
N ARG A 774 -0.72 24.79 -40.98
CA ARG A 774 -1.99 24.33 -40.42
C ARG A 774 -2.35 24.95 -39.07
N PHE A 775 -1.38 25.16 -38.19
CA PHE A 775 -1.62 25.59 -36.80
C PHE A 775 -1.09 27.01 -36.57
N GLN A 776 -2.00 27.92 -36.20
CA GLN A 776 -1.67 29.31 -35.86
C GLN A 776 -1.22 29.41 -34.40
N VAL A 777 -0.70 30.58 -34.00
CA VAL A 777 -0.27 30.86 -32.61
C VAL A 777 -1.38 30.60 -31.60
N ALA A 778 -2.62 30.97 -31.93
CA ALA A 778 -3.77 30.69 -31.08
C ALA A 778 -3.96 29.17 -30.83
N ASP A 779 -3.83 28.33 -31.85
CA ASP A 779 -3.95 26.87 -31.71
C ASP A 779 -2.84 26.29 -30.83
N GLN A 780 -1.62 26.81 -30.97
CA GLN A 780 -0.48 26.45 -30.13
C GLN A 780 -0.75 26.80 -28.67
N ILE A 781 -1.22 28.02 -28.39
CA ILE A 781 -1.55 28.48 -27.03
C ILE A 781 -2.69 27.67 -26.44
N ARG A 782 -3.72 27.35 -27.22
CA ARG A 782 -4.84 26.49 -26.79
C ARG A 782 -4.34 25.11 -26.40
N PHE A 783 -3.48 24.51 -27.21
CA PHE A 783 -2.89 23.22 -26.91
C PHE A 783 -2.03 23.26 -25.64
N PHE A 784 -1.14 24.26 -25.51
CA PHE A 784 -0.37 24.45 -24.27
C PHE A 784 -1.26 24.65 -23.04
N THR A 785 -2.38 25.35 -23.20
CA THR A 785 -3.33 25.58 -22.11
C THR A 785 -4.00 24.28 -21.70
N MET A 786 -4.46 23.44 -22.64
CA MET A 786 -4.98 22.11 -22.34
C MET A 786 -3.94 21.24 -21.60
N VAL A 787 -2.69 21.27 -22.06
CA VAL A 787 -1.59 20.53 -21.41
C VAL A 787 -1.35 21.07 -19.99
N PHE A 788 -1.27 22.39 -19.79
CA PHE A 788 -1.09 22.98 -18.46
C PHE A 788 -2.25 22.69 -17.52
N GLU A 789 -3.50 22.82 -17.96
CA GLU A 789 -4.65 22.48 -17.12
C GLU A 789 -4.62 21.00 -16.70
N SER A 790 -4.20 20.09 -17.60
CA SER A 790 -4.00 18.67 -17.24
C SER A 790 -2.87 18.48 -16.21
N ILE A 791 -1.79 19.27 -16.29
CA ILE A 791 -0.68 19.24 -15.33
C ILE A 791 -1.16 19.74 -13.97
N PHE A 792 -2.01 20.77 -13.93
CA PHE A 792 -2.49 21.39 -12.69
C PHE A 792 -3.45 20.52 -11.89
N GLU A 793 -4.16 19.58 -12.52
CA GLU A 793 -5.04 18.63 -11.81
C GLU A 793 -4.27 17.60 -10.97
N ASP A 794 -2.97 17.39 -11.22
CA ASP A 794 -2.10 16.51 -10.44
C ASP A 794 -1.38 17.28 -9.31
N GLU A 795 -1.69 16.96 -8.06
CA GLU A 795 -1.11 17.60 -6.87
C GLU A 795 0.42 17.50 -6.78
N LEU A 796 1.00 16.43 -7.31
CA LEU A 796 2.45 16.24 -7.31
C LEU A 796 3.13 17.27 -8.22
N ASN A 797 2.48 17.66 -9.32
CA ASN A 797 2.96 18.74 -10.20
C ASN A 797 2.84 20.12 -9.55
N GLN A 798 1.76 20.35 -8.79
CA GLN A 798 1.59 21.58 -8.00
C GLN A 798 2.73 21.74 -6.97
N ILE A 799 3.25 20.63 -6.42
CA ILE A 799 4.24 20.60 -5.34
C ILE A 799 5.70 20.48 -5.81
N SER A 800 6.00 19.81 -6.91
CA SER A 800 7.38 19.71 -7.41
C SER A 800 7.66 20.72 -8.52
N GLY A 801 6.63 21.16 -9.23
CA GLY A 801 6.74 22.08 -10.36
C GLY A 801 7.17 21.40 -11.66
N VAL A 802 7.41 22.22 -12.69
CA VAL A 802 7.59 21.81 -14.08
C VAL A 802 8.97 22.18 -14.60
N VAL A 803 9.57 21.30 -15.39
CA VAL A 803 10.76 21.56 -16.22
C VAL A 803 10.34 21.51 -17.69
N CYS A 804 10.68 22.54 -18.45
CA CYS A 804 10.45 22.56 -19.90
C CYS A 804 11.78 22.45 -20.63
N VAL A 805 11.85 21.57 -21.62
CA VAL A 805 13.00 21.42 -22.52
C VAL A 805 12.52 21.80 -23.92
N PHE A 806 13.09 22.85 -24.48
CA PHE A 806 12.88 23.26 -25.87
C PHE A 806 14.04 22.72 -26.69
N ASP A 807 13.74 21.82 -27.61
CA ASP A 807 14.68 21.38 -28.63
C ASP A 807 14.42 22.16 -29.92
N ASP A 808 15.27 23.15 -30.16
CA ASP A 808 15.17 24.04 -31.31
C ASP A 808 15.95 23.52 -32.53
N THR A 809 16.35 22.25 -32.52
CA THR A 809 16.96 21.58 -33.68
C THR A 809 16.05 21.70 -34.89
N ASN A 810 16.59 22.25 -35.99
CA ASN A 810 15.88 22.42 -37.26
C ASN A 810 14.60 23.28 -37.18
N VAL A 811 14.45 24.14 -36.18
CA VAL A 811 13.31 25.08 -36.13
C VAL A 811 13.44 26.11 -37.25
N PRO A 812 12.43 26.27 -38.13
CA PRO A 812 12.50 27.24 -39.21
C PRO A 812 12.26 28.67 -38.69
N MET A 813 12.88 29.68 -39.31
CA MET A 813 12.73 31.10 -38.93
C MET A 813 11.26 31.55 -38.86
N ARG A 814 10.41 30.99 -39.73
CA ARG A 814 8.96 31.27 -39.75
C ARG A 814 8.25 30.91 -38.43
N ALA A 815 8.74 29.93 -37.66
CA ALA A 815 8.16 29.55 -36.36
C ALA A 815 8.25 30.69 -35.35
N PHE A 816 9.38 31.40 -35.33
CA PHE A 816 9.56 32.59 -34.49
C PHE A 816 8.78 33.79 -35.03
N GLY A 817 8.67 33.91 -36.36
CA GLY A 817 7.94 35.01 -37.01
C GLY A 817 6.41 34.92 -36.91
N GLN A 818 5.84 33.75 -36.58
CA GLN A 818 4.40 33.61 -36.36
C GLN A 818 3.92 34.36 -35.11
N TRP A 819 4.75 34.44 -34.07
CA TRP A 819 4.41 35.10 -32.82
C TRP A 819 4.69 36.60 -32.91
N SER A 820 3.67 37.42 -32.70
CA SER A 820 3.87 38.86 -32.51
C SER A 820 4.48 39.15 -31.13
N LEU A 821 5.23 40.24 -31.04
CA LEU A 821 5.78 40.71 -29.77
C LEU A 821 4.67 40.91 -28.71
N THR A 822 3.50 41.40 -29.11
CA THR A 822 2.37 41.57 -28.20
C THR A 822 1.86 40.22 -27.67
N GLU A 823 1.74 39.20 -28.52
CA GLU A 823 1.31 37.85 -28.11
C GLU A 823 2.32 37.21 -27.14
N ILE A 824 3.62 37.29 -27.44
CA ILE A 824 4.66 36.76 -26.56
C ILE A 824 4.62 37.45 -25.20
N LYS A 825 4.52 38.79 -25.16
CA LYS A 825 4.41 39.54 -23.89
C LYS A 825 3.18 39.09 -23.10
N ASN A 826 2.01 39.07 -23.74
CA ASN A 826 0.75 38.70 -23.10
C ASN A 826 0.77 37.25 -22.59
N TYR A 827 1.37 36.33 -23.35
CA TYR A 827 1.51 34.94 -22.95
C TYR A 827 2.46 34.77 -21.76
N ILE A 828 3.62 35.45 -21.76
CA ILE A 828 4.56 35.46 -20.63
C ILE A 828 3.90 36.05 -19.38
N ASP A 829 3.13 37.14 -19.52
CA ASP A 829 2.39 37.72 -18.40
C ASP A 829 1.33 36.75 -17.86
N CYS A 830 0.62 36.00 -18.71
CA CYS A 830 -0.30 34.94 -18.27
C CYS A 830 0.42 33.84 -17.50
N VAL A 831 1.49 33.28 -18.08
CA VAL A 831 2.28 32.18 -17.50
C VAL A 831 2.87 32.56 -16.13
N THR A 832 3.29 33.81 -15.97
CA THR A 832 3.98 34.25 -14.75
C THR A 832 3.05 34.80 -13.67
N ARG A 833 1.94 35.43 -14.05
CA ARG A 833 1.08 36.18 -13.12
C ARG A 833 -0.29 35.55 -12.88
N ALA A 834 -0.82 34.79 -13.85
CA ALA A 834 -2.18 34.27 -13.82
C ALA A 834 -2.22 32.75 -13.64
N LEU A 835 -1.40 31.99 -14.37
CA LEU A 835 -1.39 30.53 -14.25
C LEU A 835 -0.77 30.08 -12.92
N PRO A 836 -1.31 29.02 -12.27
CA PRO A 836 -0.73 28.46 -11.05
C PRO A 836 0.48 27.54 -11.35
N LEU A 837 1.38 28.02 -12.20
CA LEU A 837 2.52 27.25 -12.69
C LEU A 837 3.79 27.50 -11.86
N ARG A 838 4.39 26.43 -11.35
CA ARG A 838 5.71 26.47 -10.72
C ARG A 838 6.79 26.00 -11.68
N VAL A 839 7.22 26.89 -12.58
CA VAL A 839 8.39 26.65 -13.44
C VAL A 839 9.62 26.45 -12.56
N LYS A 840 10.34 25.35 -12.69
CA LYS A 840 11.58 25.09 -11.95
C LYS A 840 12.79 25.40 -12.83
N GLU A 841 12.79 24.89 -14.06
CA GLU A 841 13.85 25.11 -15.05
C GLU A 841 13.26 25.18 -16.45
N VAL A 842 13.90 25.95 -17.33
CA VAL A 842 13.62 26.00 -18.76
C VAL A 842 14.94 25.78 -19.47
N HIS A 843 15.05 24.70 -20.23
CA HIS A 843 16.24 24.35 -20.99
C HIS A 843 15.98 24.63 -22.46
N VAL A 844 16.87 25.35 -23.12
CA VAL A 844 16.80 25.63 -24.56
C VAL A 844 18.03 24.99 -25.20
N VAL A 845 17.80 24.06 -26.11
CA VAL A 845 18.84 23.25 -26.75
C VAL A 845 18.85 23.56 -28.24
N ASN A 846 20.03 23.70 -28.84
CA ASN A 846 20.20 23.91 -30.29
C ASN A 846 19.51 25.19 -30.83
N LEU A 847 19.43 26.26 -30.04
CA LEU A 847 18.85 27.54 -30.47
C LEU A 847 19.64 28.11 -31.68
N PRO A 848 19.00 28.35 -32.85
CA PRO A 848 19.68 28.92 -34.01
C PRO A 848 20.06 30.38 -33.78
N LEU A 849 21.10 30.86 -34.49
CA LEU A 849 21.63 32.22 -34.33
C LEU A 849 20.56 33.32 -34.52
N PHE A 850 19.64 33.17 -35.47
CA PHE A 850 18.55 34.13 -35.66
C PHE A 850 17.52 34.09 -34.52
N GLY A 851 17.38 32.95 -33.84
CA GLY A 851 16.50 32.77 -32.69
C GLY A 851 17.03 33.46 -31.43
N ALA A 852 18.33 33.74 -31.36
CA ALA A 852 18.95 34.44 -30.22
C ALA A 852 18.35 35.84 -30.00
N THR A 853 18.08 36.61 -31.06
CA THR A 853 17.47 37.95 -30.96
C THR A 853 16.06 37.90 -30.38
N VAL A 854 15.25 36.92 -30.82
CA VAL A 854 13.89 36.72 -30.29
C VAL A 854 13.96 36.21 -28.85
N GLY A 855 14.92 35.33 -28.56
CA GLY A 855 15.25 34.88 -27.21
C GLY A 855 15.56 36.04 -26.26
N GLU A 856 16.46 36.95 -26.63
CA GLU A 856 16.77 38.14 -25.83
C GLU A 856 15.53 39.00 -25.56
N TRP A 857 14.66 39.13 -26.56
CA TRP A 857 13.41 39.85 -26.40
C TRP A 857 12.44 39.13 -25.43
N ILE A 858 12.27 37.81 -25.55
CA ILE A 858 11.52 36.97 -24.59
C ILE A 858 12.09 37.16 -23.17
N MET A 859 13.41 37.10 -23.03
CA MET A 859 14.08 37.31 -21.75
C MET A 859 13.78 38.71 -21.20
N SER A 860 13.71 39.74 -22.05
CA SER A 860 13.35 41.11 -21.64
C SER A 860 11.95 41.21 -21.00
N CYS A 861 11.01 40.38 -21.43
CA CYS A 861 9.66 40.28 -20.85
C CYS A 861 9.60 39.44 -19.57
N CYS A 862 10.57 38.53 -19.37
CA CYS A 862 10.64 37.67 -18.18
C CYS A 862 11.08 38.43 -16.92
N SER A 863 10.50 38.07 -15.77
CA SER A 863 11.02 38.50 -14.45
C SER A 863 12.41 37.93 -14.17
N GLU A 864 13.21 38.57 -13.31
CA GLU A 864 14.55 38.08 -12.92
C GLU A 864 14.53 36.62 -12.43
N LYS A 865 13.49 36.24 -11.68
CA LYS A 865 13.26 34.87 -11.21
C LYS A 865 13.03 33.87 -12.34
N LEU A 866 12.36 34.27 -13.42
CA LEU A 866 12.19 33.40 -14.58
C LEU A 866 13.46 33.38 -15.43
N ARG A 867 14.13 34.52 -15.59
CA ARG A 867 15.40 34.61 -16.33
C ARG A 867 16.47 33.68 -15.76
N SER A 868 16.61 33.62 -14.43
CA SER A 868 17.58 32.74 -13.76
C SER A 868 17.28 31.24 -13.89
N ARG A 869 16.11 30.87 -14.41
CA ARG A 869 15.70 29.47 -14.64
C ARG A 869 15.91 29.03 -16.08
N VAL A 870 16.16 29.96 -17.00
CA VAL A 870 16.44 29.65 -18.40
C VAL A 870 17.91 29.30 -18.54
N LYS A 871 18.20 28.13 -19.12
CA LYS A 871 19.54 27.63 -19.40
C LYS A 871 19.62 27.24 -20.86
N CYS A 872 20.66 27.70 -21.55
CA CYS A 872 20.86 27.40 -22.97
C CYS A 872 22.03 26.44 -23.17
N TYR A 873 21.88 25.52 -24.11
CA TYR A 873 22.85 24.47 -24.45
C TYR A 873 23.07 24.45 -25.95
N ARG A 874 24.33 24.30 -26.37
CA ARG A 874 24.67 24.29 -27.80
C ARG A 874 24.24 23.01 -28.50
N THR A 875 24.23 21.89 -27.77
CA THR A 875 23.87 20.56 -28.28
C THR A 875 23.06 19.77 -27.25
N MET A 876 22.35 18.74 -27.71
CA MET A 876 21.64 17.83 -26.82
C MET A 876 22.60 17.07 -25.88
N ASP A 877 23.77 16.67 -26.37
CA ASP A 877 24.79 16.02 -25.54
C ASP A 877 25.25 16.91 -24.38
N GLU A 878 25.40 18.22 -24.62
CA GLU A 878 25.77 19.19 -23.58
C GLU A 878 24.66 19.31 -22.52
N PHE A 879 23.40 19.34 -22.96
CA PHE A 879 22.24 19.33 -22.06
C PHE A 879 22.21 18.05 -21.22
N VAL A 880 22.32 16.88 -21.85
CA VAL A 880 22.33 15.58 -21.19
C VAL A 880 23.44 15.50 -20.14
N GLY A 881 24.66 15.88 -20.52
CA GLY A 881 25.83 15.82 -19.63
C GLY A 881 25.75 16.77 -18.43
N LYS A 882 24.95 17.84 -18.51
CA LYS A 882 24.79 18.82 -17.42
C LYS A 882 23.53 18.62 -16.57
N CYS A 883 22.51 17.94 -17.08
CA CYS A 883 21.19 17.87 -16.45
C CYS A 883 20.79 16.49 -15.92
N ASN A 884 21.54 15.42 -16.22
CA ASN A 884 21.25 14.04 -15.79
C ASN A 884 19.82 13.57 -16.14
N MET A 885 19.34 13.90 -17.35
CA MET A 885 17.98 13.59 -17.82
C MET A 885 17.94 12.55 -18.94
N LEU A 886 19.06 11.85 -19.22
CA LEU A 886 19.15 10.92 -20.35
C LEU A 886 18.10 9.80 -20.30
N SER A 887 17.84 9.23 -19.12
CA SER A 887 16.86 8.16 -18.93
C SER A 887 15.42 8.58 -19.21
N LEU A 888 15.11 9.87 -19.11
CA LEU A 888 13.79 10.42 -19.42
C LEU A 888 13.61 10.74 -20.91
N LEU A 889 14.69 10.79 -21.68
CA LEU A 889 14.60 11.15 -23.09
C LEU A 889 14.14 9.96 -23.95
N PRO A 890 13.50 10.24 -25.09
CA PRO A 890 13.26 9.23 -26.12
C PRO A 890 14.55 8.56 -26.61
N LYS A 891 14.44 7.34 -27.13
CA LYS A 891 15.55 6.56 -27.72
C LYS A 891 16.36 7.34 -28.75
N GLU A 892 15.75 8.25 -29.50
CA GLU A 892 16.39 9.07 -30.53
C GLU A 892 17.38 10.10 -29.98
N TYR A 893 17.27 10.42 -28.69
CA TYR A 893 18.24 11.24 -27.98
C TYR A 893 19.19 10.39 -27.12
N GLY A 894 19.23 9.07 -27.34
CA GLY A 894 20.04 8.12 -26.59
C GLY A 894 19.44 7.66 -25.25
N GLY A 895 18.18 8.00 -24.97
CA GLY A 895 17.47 7.58 -23.77
C GLY A 895 16.78 6.22 -23.90
N SER A 896 15.90 5.88 -22.95
CA SER A 896 15.23 4.57 -22.87
C SER A 896 13.75 4.60 -23.24
N GLN A 897 13.12 5.78 -23.35
CA GLN A 897 11.67 5.88 -23.51
C GLN A 897 11.21 5.70 -24.97
N ASP A 898 10.05 5.07 -25.14
CA ASP A 898 9.43 4.86 -26.45
C ASP A 898 8.47 5.99 -26.81
N ARG A 899 8.60 6.56 -28.01
CA ARG A 899 7.78 7.71 -28.45
C ARG A 899 6.30 7.39 -28.54
N MET A 900 5.93 6.15 -28.91
CA MET A 900 4.52 5.77 -28.98
C MET A 900 3.88 5.74 -27.61
N ASP A 901 4.65 5.35 -26.59
CA ASP A 901 4.18 5.40 -25.20
C ASP A 901 4.03 6.84 -24.72
N LEU A 902 4.96 7.74 -25.04
CA LEU A 902 4.89 9.15 -24.65
C LEU A 902 3.72 9.89 -25.31
N LYS A 903 3.43 9.59 -26.59
CA LYS A 903 2.21 10.08 -27.28
C LYS A 903 0.95 9.63 -26.57
N ARG A 904 0.89 8.32 -26.25
CA ARG A 904 -0.25 7.72 -25.55
C ARG A 904 -0.44 8.35 -24.17
N GLN A 905 0.63 8.56 -23.41
CA GLN A 905 0.59 9.22 -22.10
C GLN A 905 0.02 10.64 -22.18
N LEU A 906 0.44 11.45 -23.19
CA LEU A 906 -0.10 12.79 -23.37
C LEU A 906 -1.59 12.76 -23.69
N LYS A 907 -1.98 11.89 -24.63
CA LYS A 907 -3.38 11.71 -25.02
C LYS A 907 -4.24 11.29 -23.83
N ASP A 908 -3.80 10.29 -23.08
CA ASP A 908 -4.53 9.77 -21.93
C ASP A 908 -4.65 10.82 -20.81
N SER A 909 -3.62 11.65 -20.60
CA SER A 909 -3.68 12.79 -19.68
C SER A 909 -4.74 13.81 -20.10
N LEU A 910 -4.77 14.18 -21.39
CA LEU A 910 -5.73 15.15 -21.91
C LEU A 910 -7.18 14.60 -21.87
N ASP A 911 -7.38 13.35 -22.28
CA ASP A 911 -8.69 12.70 -22.27
C ASP A 911 -9.27 12.57 -20.85
N ARG A 912 -8.42 12.24 -19.87
CA ARG A 912 -8.83 12.12 -18.46
C ARG A 912 -9.37 13.44 -17.89
N HIS A 913 -8.79 14.56 -18.28
CA HIS A 913 -9.12 15.88 -17.75
C HIS A 913 -10.10 16.67 -18.64
N ARG A 914 -10.50 16.14 -19.80
CA ARG A 914 -11.38 16.80 -20.79
C ARG A 914 -12.56 17.55 -20.19
N ASN A 915 -13.38 16.88 -19.38
CA ASN A 915 -14.62 17.49 -18.86
C ASN A 915 -14.36 18.55 -17.79
N ILE A 916 -13.27 18.40 -17.04
CA ILE A 916 -12.84 19.43 -16.11
C ILE A 916 -12.39 20.66 -16.89
N ILE A 917 -11.57 20.49 -17.92
CA ILE A 917 -11.08 21.56 -18.79
C ILE A 917 -12.25 22.30 -19.46
N LEU A 918 -13.23 21.57 -19.98
CA LEU A 918 -14.45 22.14 -20.56
C LEU A 918 -15.25 22.97 -19.53
N ALA A 919 -15.41 22.46 -18.31
CA ALA A 919 -16.15 23.16 -17.26
C ALA A 919 -15.44 24.40 -16.71
N LEU A 920 -14.17 24.63 -17.06
CA LEU A 920 -13.50 25.89 -16.71
C LEU A 920 -14.12 27.11 -17.42
N ASP A 921 -14.90 26.90 -18.47
CA ASP A 921 -15.66 27.95 -19.16
C ASP A 921 -16.86 28.45 -18.35
N ASP A 922 -17.32 27.68 -17.35
CA ASP A 922 -18.46 28.05 -16.49
C ASP A 922 -18.06 29.01 -15.36
N MET A 923 -16.75 29.26 -15.18
CA MET A 923 -16.25 30.24 -14.22
C MET A 923 -16.38 31.66 -14.78
N GLU A 924 -16.81 32.59 -13.93
CA GLU A 924 -17.15 33.95 -14.35
C GLU A 924 -16.78 34.98 -13.28
N VAL A 925 -16.21 36.09 -13.73
CA VAL A 925 -15.86 37.26 -12.93
C VAL A 925 -16.32 38.56 -13.62
N ASP A 926 -16.89 39.48 -12.84
CA ASP A 926 -17.23 40.82 -13.28
C ASP A 926 -15.95 41.69 -13.27
N GLU A 927 -15.32 41.81 -14.44
CA GLU A 927 -14.07 42.57 -14.61
C GLU A 927 -14.18 44.03 -14.12
N LYS A 928 -15.36 44.65 -14.22
CA LYS A 928 -15.57 46.04 -13.78
C LYS A 928 -15.57 46.18 -12.26
N ARG A 929 -15.78 45.08 -11.53
CA ARG A 929 -15.83 45.06 -10.06
C ARG A 929 -14.53 44.53 -9.45
N CYS A 930 -13.66 43.91 -10.24
CA CYS A 930 -12.36 43.41 -9.79
C CYS A 930 -11.49 44.55 -9.23
N LEU A 931 -10.96 44.38 -8.02
CA LEU A 931 -10.14 45.40 -7.36
C LEU A 931 -8.79 45.58 -8.07
N LEU A 932 -8.25 44.51 -8.65
CA LEU A 932 -7.02 44.55 -9.44
C LEU A 932 -7.16 45.32 -10.76
N VAL A 933 -8.35 45.30 -11.37
CA VAL A 933 -8.65 46.05 -12.61
C VAL A 933 -8.89 47.54 -12.29
N LYS A 934 -9.42 47.87 -11.11
CA LYS A 934 -9.66 49.26 -10.68
C LYS A 934 -8.39 50.01 -10.26
N ASN A 935 -7.42 49.31 -9.65
CA ASN A 935 -6.16 49.91 -9.21
C ASN A 935 -5.09 49.96 -10.31
N GLN A 936 -5.42 49.52 -11.52
CA GLN A 936 -4.58 49.64 -12.70
C GLN A 936 -5.35 50.42 -13.76
N THR A 937 -5.08 51.73 -13.89
CA THR A 937 -5.28 52.42 -15.16
C THR A 937 -4.45 51.67 -16.21
N ASN A 938 -5.09 50.73 -16.90
CA ASN A 938 -4.56 49.91 -17.99
C ASN A 938 -3.20 49.21 -17.72
N PRO A 939 -3.18 47.95 -17.23
CA PRO A 939 -1.94 47.16 -17.20
C PRO A 939 -1.55 46.58 -18.58
N MET A 940 -2.39 46.76 -19.60
CA MET A 940 -2.18 46.21 -20.95
C MET A 940 -2.11 47.30 -22.04
N ALA A 941 -2.09 48.59 -21.65
CA ALA A 941 -1.77 49.68 -22.55
C ALA A 941 -0.91 50.74 -21.84
N GLY A 942 0.39 50.72 -22.12
CA GLY A 942 1.29 51.88 -22.05
C GLY A 942 1.79 52.35 -20.68
N GLU A 943 3.02 51.97 -20.32
CA GLU A 943 4.01 52.98 -19.90
C GLU A 943 4.75 53.42 -21.17
N GLN A 944 4.32 54.55 -21.73
CA GLN A 944 5.18 55.36 -22.61
C GLN A 944 6.15 56.13 -21.70
N GLY A 945 7.45 55.84 -21.80
CA GLY A 945 8.43 56.58 -21.01
C GLY A 945 9.86 56.07 -20.99
N MET A 946 10.47 55.74 -22.14
CA MET A 946 11.90 56.03 -22.31
C MET A 946 12.30 56.16 -23.78
N ILE A 947 12.58 57.40 -24.15
CA ILE A 947 13.27 57.82 -25.36
C ILE A 947 14.79 57.61 -25.13
N GLY A 948 15.46 56.96 -26.08
CA GLY A 948 16.84 57.33 -26.46
C GLY A 948 17.99 56.37 -26.09
N SER A 949 18.41 55.52 -27.04
CA SER A 949 19.73 55.66 -27.67
C SER A 949 19.80 54.79 -28.94
N PHE A 950 19.47 55.41 -30.07
CA PHE A 950 19.97 54.94 -31.36
C PHE A 950 21.47 55.23 -31.41
N ARG A 951 22.30 54.20 -31.59
CA ARG A 951 23.54 54.36 -32.34
C ARG A 951 23.29 53.78 -33.73
N LYS A 952 23.15 54.68 -34.69
CA LYS A 952 23.44 54.40 -36.10
C LYS A 952 24.81 53.72 -36.19
N LEU A 953 24.87 52.59 -36.86
CA LEU A 953 26.03 52.22 -37.66
C LEU A 953 25.56 52.30 -39.10
N ASP A 954 26.17 53.22 -39.84
CA ASP A 954 25.89 53.47 -41.24
C ASP A 954 26.26 52.25 -42.09
N VAL A 955 25.53 52.13 -43.19
CA VAL A 955 25.76 51.23 -44.31
C VAL A 955 27.07 51.61 -45.00
N ASP A 956 27.81 50.60 -45.46
CA ASP A 956 28.25 50.52 -46.86
C ASP A 956 27.69 49.23 -47.48
#